data_AF-A0A4Q3X9J5-F1
#
_entry.id   AF-A0A4Q3X9J5-F1
#
_cell.length_a   1.000
_cell.length_b   1.000
_cell.length_c   1.000
_cell.angle_alpha   90.00
_cell.angle_beta   90.00
_cell.angle_gamma   90.00
#
_symmetry.space_group_name_H-M   'P 1'
#
loop_
_entity.id
_entity.type
_entity.pdbx_description
1 polymer ?
#
loop_
_entity_poly.entity_id
_entity_poly.type
_entity_poly.pdbx_seq_one_letter_code
_entity_poly.pdbx_strand_id
1 'polypeptide(L)'
;MTSSGLILAFFGDAEAAKTAFSSLRRAGYRQIAALSKKSDGKVSVSRPQPLFPAFVAGGSAVGFAIGRGVPAPKTIAHVLPSAAATVGGVTGYFVGKMFEHDIPDRDIDRYRSSVMSGETLVIIRAPNQFLNDALKIVRGASENGPATFVERASALPIDISKGPLRRDVLSLEQLRDFGAELGAKQRQTQKGGGQFLLGRLKQNQKIIARVVRGLSQAAKLDQPVSLSAEWLLDNNYIIQGQIADVRRNLSPEFYKELPVLKEGKYTGVARVYLLASELVSAVDSRLDREHILEFVHAYQGTGATLTTGELWALPLMIRLALVENLRRLTAQADRRQRERERADFWANRLLAAAFRDPDAILPLLAQLSKEQRHIAAHFADRLVSHLFDEEAALGPVRAWLERKMDAPLGEITSGEQRRQAADSISVGNVITSLRFLSNLDWRECFEQLSLVDQILSQDPAGVYRSMDFSTRDRYRSQVERLARGAKITEIEVANRAVKAAAEDNLERVRRAAPTHGEREHELLIYRPSGHVGYYLTDDGRAELSEALGYRRSIYSKFRRWIRQNPDKWYFASTVGGTVFAQWVIARFARQIGGSLPFPLRLLALLPASEVAVQVVNYSVTRLIPPRPLAKMEFKDGVPQRWKTVVAIPMLLGSVADATESVH
;
A
#
# COMPACT_ATOMS: atom_id res chain seq x y z
N MET A 1 -11.29 15.75 -14.28
CA MET A 1 -12.32 16.66 -13.75
C MET A 1 -11.86 17.15 -12.39
N THR A 2 -11.39 18.40 -12.34
CA THR A 2 -11.05 19.08 -11.09
C THR A 2 -12.33 19.19 -10.25
N SER A 3 -12.31 18.65 -9.04
CA SER A 3 -13.42 18.83 -8.11
C SER A 3 -13.50 20.31 -7.73
N SER A 4 -14.66 20.93 -7.97
CA SER A 4 -14.98 22.29 -7.53
C SER A 4 -15.56 22.23 -6.11
N GLY A 5 -15.16 23.17 -5.26
CA GLY A 5 -15.80 23.39 -3.96
C GLY A 5 -16.76 24.58 -4.02
N LEU A 6 -17.62 24.67 -3.00
CA LEU A 6 -18.55 25.77 -2.81
C LEU A 6 -18.22 26.49 -1.50
N ILE A 7 -18.06 27.81 -1.54
CA ILE A 7 -17.95 28.67 -0.34
C ILE A 7 -19.26 29.44 -0.22
N LEU A 8 -19.79 29.45 1.00
CA LEU A 8 -20.95 30.23 1.41
C LEU A 8 -20.48 31.23 2.45
N ALA A 9 -20.61 32.52 2.17
CA ALA A 9 -20.18 33.58 3.08
C ALA A 9 -21.35 34.48 3.42
N PHE A 10 -21.75 34.48 4.69
CA PHE A 10 -22.89 35.24 5.17
C PHE A 10 -22.42 36.50 5.87
N PHE A 11 -22.88 37.63 5.36
CA PHE A 11 -22.55 38.96 5.86
C PHE A 11 -23.76 39.57 6.57
N GLY A 12 -23.52 40.09 7.77
CA GLY A 12 -24.51 40.88 8.50
C GLY A 12 -24.67 42.31 7.97
N ASP A 13 -23.68 42.80 7.22
CA ASP A 13 -23.66 44.13 6.58
C ASP A 13 -23.62 43.99 5.05
N ALA A 14 -24.51 44.73 4.37
CA ALA A 14 -24.64 44.72 2.92
C ALA A 14 -23.44 45.38 2.21
N GLU A 15 -22.81 46.40 2.81
CA GLU A 15 -21.66 47.07 2.19
C GLU A 15 -20.39 46.21 2.25
N ALA A 16 -20.16 45.50 3.36
CA ALA A 16 -19.12 44.46 3.44
C ALA A 16 -19.31 43.37 2.36
N ALA A 17 -20.54 42.88 2.17
CA ALA A 17 -20.84 41.88 1.15
C ALA A 17 -20.57 42.39 -0.27
N LYS A 18 -20.95 43.64 -0.56
CA LYS A 18 -20.72 44.30 -1.85
C LYS A 18 -19.23 44.50 -2.11
N THR A 19 -18.47 44.86 -1.09
CA THR A 19 -17.01 44.97 -1.14
C THR A 19 -16.38 43.63 -1.48
N ALA A 20 -16.74 42.57 -0.75
CA ALA A 20 -16.27 41.21 -1.02
C ALA A 20 -16.60 40.75 -2.45
N PHE A 21 -17.85 40.96 -2.89
CA PHE A 21 -18.30 40.58 -4.24
C PHE A 21 -17.52 41.32 -5.34
N SER A 22 -17.27 42.62 -5.15
CA SER A 22 -16.47 43.42 -6.09
C SER A 22 -15.00 42.98 -6.15
N SER A 23 -14.42 42.59 -5.01
CA SER A 23 -13.04 42.12 -4.91
C SER A 23 -12.86 40.75 -5.54
N LEU A 24 -13.81 39.83 -5.32
CA LEU A 24 -13.84 38.52 -6.00
C LEU A 24 -13.94 38.68 -7.52
N ARG A 25 -14.77 39.61 -8.00
CA ARG A 25 -14.89 39.91 -9.43
C ARG A 25 -13.57 40.43 -10.01
N ARG A 26 -12.89 41.33 -9.29
CA ARG A 26 -11.57 41.87 -9.67
C ARG A 26 -10.49 40.79 -9.68
N ALA A 27 -10.56 39.83 -8.78
CA ALA A 27 -9.67 38.66 -8.73
C ALA A 27 -9.99 37.58 -9.78
N GLY A 28 -10.99 37.78 -10.64
CA GLY A 28 -11.31 36.87 -11.74
C GLY A 28 -12.29 35.74 -11.41
N TYR A 29 -12.87 35.71 -10.21
CA TYR A 29 -13.93 34.75 -9.89
C TYR A 29 -15.23 35.12 -10.59
N ARG A 30 -15.74 34.21 -11.43
CA ARG A 30 -16.97 34.41 -12.24
C ARG A 30 -18.15 33.57 -11.80
N GLN A 31 -17.91 32.39 -11.24
CA GLN A 31 -18.95 31.56 -10.63
C GLN A 31 -19.28 32.06 -9.22
N ILE A 32 -19.80 33.28 -9.13
CA ILE A 32 -20.21 33.94 -7.88
C ILE A 32 -21.64 34.48 -7.97
N ALA A 33 -22.37 34.47 -6.87
CA ALA A 33 -23.67 35.14 -6.74
C ALA A 33 -23.82 35.74 -5.35
N ALA A 34 -24.49 36.89 -5.26
CA ALA A 34 -24.88 37.49 -3.98
C ALA A 34 -26.41 37.46 -3.83
N LEU A 35 -26.90 36.91 -2.73
CA LEU A 35 -28.31 36.86 -2.37
C LEU A 35 -28.53 37.78 -1.16
N SER A 36 -29.35 38.81 -1.30
CA SER A 36 -29.65 39.75 -0.21
C SER A 36 -31.15 39.75 0.06
N LYS A 37 -31.55 39.48 1.31
CA LYS A 37 -32.95 39.52 1.76
C LYS A 37 -33.21 40.86 2.44
N LYS A 38 -34.02 41.70 1.80
CA LYS A 38 -34.44 42.99 2.34
C LYS A 38 -35.54 42.79 3.39
N SER A 39 -35.82 43.84 4.17
CA SER A 39 -36.86 43.85 5.22
C SER A 39 -38.29 43.59 4.69
N ASP A 40 -38.51 43.71 3.38
CA ASP A 40 -39.76 43.36 2.69
C ASP A 40 -39.92 41.84 2.42
N GLY A 41 -38.96 41.03 2.86
CA GLY A 41 -38.94 39.58 2.68
C GLY A 41 -38.52 39.10 1.29
N LYS A 42 -38.27 40.00 0.31
CA LYS A 42 -37.85 39.62 -1.04
C LYS A 42 -36.34 39.38 -1.09
N VAL A 43 -35.95 38.23 -1.65
CA VAL A 43 -34.54 37.90 -1.91
C VAL A 43 -34.14 38.40 -3.29
N SER A 44 -33.24 39.36 -3.32
CA SER A 44 -32.59 39.85 -4.55
C SER A 44 -31.34 39.03 -4.85
N VAL A 45 -31.14 38.70 -6.13
CA VAL A 45 -29.97 37.93 -6.60
C VAL A 45 -29.13 38.82 -7.52
N SER A 46 -27.87 39.00 -7.18
CA SER A 46 -26.88 39.73 -7.98
C SER A 46 -25.87 38.77 -8.59
N ARG A 47 -25.60 38.92 -9.88
CA ARG A 47 -24.61 38.16 -10.65
C ARG A 47 -23.61 39.11 -11.31
N PRO A 48 -22.40 38.63 -11.67
CA PRO A 48 -21.49 39.40 -12.51
C PRO A 48 -22.18 39.80 -13.81
N GLN A 49 -21.85 40.99 -14.34
CA GLN A 49 -22.30 41.37 -15.68
C GLN A 49 -21.70 40.42 -16.72
N PRO A 50 -22.49 40.05 -17.76
CA PRO A 50 -22.03 39.13 -18.78
C PRO A 50 -20.84 39.71 -19.55
N LEU A 51 -19.90 38.86 -19.95
CA LEU A 51 -18.70 39.25 -20.70
C LEU A 51 -18.94 39.26 -22.21
N PHE A 52 -19.91 38.50 -22.70
CA PHE A 52 -20.16 38.39 -24.14
C PHE A 52 -20.35 39.74 -24.85
N PRO A 53 -20.96 40.81 -24.28
CA PRO A 53 -21.09 42.10 -24.97
C PRO A 53 -19.73 42.72 -25.29
N ALA A 54 -18.74 42.59 -24.39
CA ALA A 54 -17.39 43.08 -24.62
C ALA A 54 -16.66 42.26 -25.70
N PHE A 55 -16.84 40.93 -25.70
CA PHE A 55 -16.30 40.07 -26.75
C PHE A 55 -16.97 40.29 -28.11
N VAL A 56 -18.27 40.57 -28.15
CA VAL A 56 -19.00 40.94 -29.38
C VAL A 56 -18.49 42.28 -29.93
N ALA A 57 -18.27 43.27 -29.07
CA ALA A 57 -17.71 44.55 -29.47
C ALA A 57 -16.27 44.41 -30.00
N GLY A 58 -15.42 43.67 -29.28
CA GLY A 58 -14.04 43.41 -29.69
C GLY A 58 -13.96 42.58 -30.98
N GLY A 59 -14.76 41.51 -31.08
CA GLY A 59 -14.87 40.68 -32.27
C GLY A 59 -15.35 41.47 -33.48
N SER A 60 -16.37 42.33 -33.31
CA SER A 60 -16.86 43.22 -34.37
C SER A 60 -15.79 44.21 -34.83
N ALA A 61 -15.03 44.81 -33.91
CA ALA A 61 -13.96 45.74 -34.23
C ALA A 61 -12.80 45.08 -34.99
N VAL A 62 -12.39 43.88 -34.56
CA VAL A 62 -11.37 43.07 -35.25
C VAL A 62 -11.84 42.65 -36.63
N GLY A 63 -13.08 42.15 -36.74
CA GLY A 63 -13.68 41.78 -38.02
C GLY A 63 -13.74 42.95 -39.00
N PHE A 64 -14.14 44.13 -38.53
CA PHE A 64 -14.16 45.35 -39.34
C PHE A 64 -12.77 45.78 -39.83
N ALA A 65 -11.75 45.69 -38.96
CA ALA A 65 -10.36 46.01 -39.32
C ALA A 65 -9.80 45.04 -40.37
N ILE A 66 -10.06 43.74 -40.21
CA ILE A 66 -9.67 42.71 -41.18
C ILE A 66 -10.37 42.94 -42.52
N GLY A 67 -11.68 43.17 -42.51
CA GLY A 67 -12.46 43.41 -43.74
C GLY A 67 -12.03 44.66 -44.53
N ARG A 68 -11.35 45.62 -43.88
CA ARG A 68 -10.70 46.76 -44.57
C ARG A 68 -9.35 46.42 -45.20
N GLY A 69 -8.63 45.44 -44.65
CA GLY A 69 -7.31 45.03 -45.14
C GLY A 69 -7.33 44.01 -46.27
N VAL A 70 -8.49 43.39 -46.56
CA VAL A 70 -8.61 42.35 -47.59
C VAL A 70 -8.83 43.01 -48.97
N PRO A 71 -7.94 42.76 -49.96
CA PRO A 71 -8.14 43.25 -51.32
C PRO A 71 -9.34 42.55 -51.97
N ALA A 72 -10.35 43.32 -52.39
CA ALA A 72 -11.59 42.80 -52.98
C ALA A 72 -12.08 43.67 -54.16
N PRO A 73 -12.87 43.11 -55.09
CA PRO A 73 -13.45 43.85 -56.20
C PRO A 73 -14.30 45.05 -55.73
N LYS A 74 -14.27 46.17 -56.48
CA LYS A 74 -14.99 47.42 -56.13
C LYS A 74 -16.48 47.22 -55.85
N THR A 75 -17.12 46.22 -56.46
CA THR A 75 -18.53 45.88 -56.26
C THR A 75 -18.87 45.41 -54.84
N ILE A 76 -17.90 44.83 -54.11
CA ILE A 76 -18.14 44.22 -52.78
C ILE A 76 -17.29 44.89 -51.69
N ALA A 77 -16.28 45.68 -52.07
CA ALA A 77 -15.36 46.36 -51.15
C ALA A 77 -16.07 47.24 -50.09
N HIS A 78 -17.23 47.82 -50.40
CA HIS A 78 -18.01 48.64 -49.46
C HIS A 78 -18.77 47.80 -48.41
N VAL A 79 -19.09 46.54 -48.72
CA VAL A 79 -19.89 45.64 -47.88
C VAL A 79 -19.00 44.72 -47.04
N LEU A 80 -17.79 44.43 -47.52
CA LEU A 80 -16.85 43.49 -46.91
C LEU A 80 -16.47 43.83 -45.45
N PRO A 81 -16.20 45.09 -45.05
CA PRO A 81 -15.91 45.43 -43.66
C PRO A 81 -17.10 45.17 -42.74
N SER A 82 -18.32 45.47 -43.19
CA SER A 82 -19.56 45.28 -42.42
C SER A 82 -19.89 43.79 -42.26
N ALA A 83 -19.71 43.00 -43.32
CA ALA A 83 -19.88 41.54 -43.28
C ALA A 83 -18.82 40.86 -42.40
N ALA A 84 -17.57 41.33 -42.44
CA ALA A 84 -16.52 40.83 -41.56
C ALA A 84 -16.76 41.23 -40.09
N ALA A 85 -17.30 42.42 -39.83
CA ALA A 85 -17.70 42.85 -38.50
C ALA A 85 -18.82 41.98 -37.89
N THR A 86 -19.85 41.62 -38.68
CA THR A 86 -20.91 40.72 -38.20
C THR A 86 -20.38 39.33 -37.88
N VAL A 87 -19.52 38.75 -38.74
CA VAL A 87 -18.86 37.46 -38.47
C VAL A 87 -17.98 37.54 -37.22
N GLY A 88 -17.22 38.63 -37.07
CA GLY A 88 -16.40 38.91 -35.89
C GLY A 88 -17.23 39.03 -34.61
N GLY A 89 -18.38 39.74 -34.68
CA GLY A 89 -19.32 39.86 -33.57
C GLY A 89 -19.96 38.53 -33.17
N VAL A 90 -20.38 37.71 -34.14
CA VAL A 90 -20.92 36.36 -33.89
C VAL A 90 -19.85 35.46 -33.27
N THR A 91 -18.62 35.51 -33.79
CA THR A 91 -17.48 34.76 -33.21
C THR A 91 -17.20 35.23 -31.78
N GLY A 92 -17.21 36.54 -31.54
CA GLY A 92 -17.10 37.15 -30.22
C GLY A 92 -18.22 36.73 -29.27
N TYR A 93 -19.45 36.59 -29.74
CA TYR A 93 -20.57 36.07 -28.95
C TYR A 93 -20.30 34.63 -28.48
N PHE A 94 -19.92 33.73 -29.40
CA PHE A 94 -19.64 32.33 -29.04
C PHE A 94 -18.43 32.18 -28.13
N VAL A 95 -17.34 32.93 -28.38
CA VAL A 95 -16.15 32.95 -27.53
C VAL A 95 -16.50 33.50 -26.14
N GLY A 96 -17.19 34.63 -26.06
CA GLY A 96 -17.63 35.22 -24.79
C GLY A 96 -18.50 34.25 -23.98
N LYS A 97 -19.47 33.60 -24.63
CA LYS A 97 -20.35 32.60 -24.02
C LYS A 97 -19.59 31.34 -23.57
N MET A 98 -18.51 30.96 -24.26
CA MET A 98 -17.66 29.83 -23.87
C MET A 98 -16.87 30.10 -22.58
N PHE A 99 -16.50 31.35 -22.32
CA PHE A 99 -15.83 31.75 -21.06
C PHE A 99 -16.83 32.12 -19.95
N GLU A 100 -18.10 32.26 -20.27
CA GLU A 100 -19.17 32.60 -19.34
C GLU A 100 -19.68 31.35 -18.61
N HIS A 101 -19.04 31.05 -17.49
CA HIS A 101 -19.50 30.02 -16.57
C HIS A 101 -20.17 30.71 -15.38
N ASP A 102 -21.49 30.85 -15.45
CA ASP A 102 -22.29 31.29 -14.31
C ASP A 102 -22.37 30.21 -13.25
N ILE A 103 -22.68 30.62 -12.02
CA ILE A 103 -23.01 29.67 -10.97
C ILE A 103 -24.36 29.01 -11.30
N PRO A 104 -24.49 27.67 -11.17
CA PRO A 104 -25.74 26.97 -11.46
C PRO A 104 -26.91 27.47 -10.60
N ASP A 105 -28.07 27.68 -11.21
CA ASP A 105 -29.29 28.11 -10.50
C ASP A 105 -29.66 27.17 -9.35
N ARG A 106 -29.39 25.87 -9.50
CA ARG A 106 -29.58 24.86 -8.45
C ARG A 106 -28.86 25.21 -7.14
N ASP A 107 -27.66 25.79 -7.21
CA ASP A 107 -26.92 26.17 -6.00
C ASP A 107 -27.54 27.41 -5.34
N ILE A 108 -28.01 28.37 -6.14
CA ILE A 108 -28.69 29.58 -5.65
C ILE A 108 -30.00 29.18 -4.97
N ASP A 109 -30.82 28.36 -5.63
CA ASP A 109 -32.14 27.95 -5.11
C ASP A 109 -32.03 27.10 -3.85
N ARG A 110 -30.98 26.27 -3.73
CA ARG A 110 -30.73 25.46 -2.53
C ARG A 110 -30.51 26.32 -1.28
N TYR A 111 -29.83 27.46 -1.41
CA TYR A 111 -29.45 28.31 -0.28
C TYR A 111 -30.30 29.59 -0.14
N ARG A 112 -31.25 29.82 -1.05
CA ARG A 112 -32.14 31.00 -1.04
C ARG A 112 -32.93 31.13 0.26
N SER A 113 -33.44 30.03 0.81
CA SER A 113 -34.20 30.00 2.07
C SER A 113 -33.32 30.15 3.32
N SER A 114 -32.00 30.06 3.17
CA SER A 114 -31.04 30.12 4.28
C SER A 114 -30.58 31.55 4.61
N VAL A 115 -31.05 32.57 3.88
CA VAL A 115 -30.67 33.98 4.09
C VAL A 115 -31.68 34.65 5.01
N MET A 116 -31.22 35.23 6.11
CA MET A 116 -32.07 35.95 7.08
C MET A 116 -32.32 37.40 6.67
N SER A 117 -33.31 38.05 7.29
CA SER A 117 -33.59 39.47 7.04
C SER A 117 -32.36 40.34 7.36
N GLY A 118 -31.98 41.23 6.46
CA GLY A 118 -30.80 42.08 6.59
C GLY A 118 -29.47 41.32 6.49
N GLU A 119 -29.47 40.07 6.01
CA GLU A 119 -28.27 39.28 5.74
C GLU A 119 -28.02 39.22 4.22
N THR A 120 -26.75 39.18 3.82
CA THR A 120 -26.35 38.96 2.42
C THR A 120 -25.43 37.74 2.33
N LEU A 121 -25.82 36.75 1.54
CA LEU A 121 -25.05 35.55 1.24
C LEU A 121 -24.27 35.74 -0.06
N VAL A 122 -22.95 35.61 -0.01
CA VAL A 122 -22.09 35.49 -1.19
C VAL A 122 -21.74 34.02 -1.39
N ILE A 123 -22.16 33.46 -2.53
CA ILE A 123 -21.86 32.08 -2.95
C ILE A 123 -20.71 32.12 -3.96
N ILE A 124 -19.71 31.26 -3.78
CA ILE A 124 -18.54 31.16 -4.65
C ILE A 124 -18.31 29.70 -5.00
N ARG A 125 -18.29 29.37 -6.28
CA ARG A 125 -17.86 28.06 -6.76
C ARG A 125 -16.51 28.23 -7.46
N ALA A 126 -15.51 27.48 -7.02
CA ALA A 126 -14.19 27.53 -7.64
C ALA A 126 -13.48 26.17 -7.53
N PRO A 127 -12.49 25.89 -8.41
CA PRO A 127 -11.63 24.73 -8.25
C PRO A 127 -10.95 24.73 -6.87
N ASN A 128 -10.77 23.54 -6.30
CA ASN A 128 -10.23 23.34 -4.95
C ASN A 128 -8.93 24.13 -4.63
N GLN A 129 -8.07 24.32 -5.63
CA GLN A 129 -6.80 25.04 -5.47
C GLN A 129 -6.96 26.55 -5.23
N PHE A 130 -8.07 27.15 -5.69
CA PHE A 130 -8.34 28.59 -5.56
C PHE A 130 -9.29 28.93 -4.39
N LEU A 131 -9.80 27.92 -3.67
CA LEU A 131 -10.74 28.17 -2.57
C LEU A 131 -10.11 28.99 -1.44
N ASN A 132 -8.82 28.77 -1.13
CA ASN A 132 -8.16 29.49 -0.04
C ASN A 132 -8.03 30.99 -0.35
N ASP A 133 -7.66 31.32 -1.59
CA ASP A 133 -7.53 32.72 -2.02
C ASP A 133 -8.89 33.42 -2.03
N ALA A 134 -9.94 32.74 -2.51
CA ALA A 134 -11.31 33.24 -2.44
C ALA A 134 -11.75 33.49 -0.98
N LEU A 135 -11.45 32.55 -0.08
CA LEU A 135 -11.80 32.65 1.33
C LEU A 135 -11.08 33.83 2.01
N LYS A 136 -9.80 34.05 1.71
CA LYS A 136 -9.02 35.21 2.21
C LYS A 136 -9.62 36.53 1.75
N ILE A 137 -10.01 36.63 0.48
CA ILE A 137 -10.66 37.85 -0.07
C ILE A 137 -11.97 38.14 0.67
N VAL A 138 -12.76 37.11 0.93
CA VAL A 138 -14.06 37.22 1.61
C VAL A 138 -13.89 37.59 3.08
N ARG A 139 -12.99 36.90 3.79
CA ARG A 139 -12.75 37.16 5.22
C ARG A 139 -12.14 38.54 5.47
N GLY A 140 -11.31 39.04 4.54
CA GLY A 140 -10.71 40.37 4.62
C GLY A 140 -11.65 41.53 4.31
N ALA A 141 -12.91 41.28 3.95
CA ALA A 141 -13.86 42.34 3.58
C ALA A 141 -14.57 43.02 4.77
N SER A 142 -14.40 42.52 6.00
CA SER A 142 -15.00 43.10 7.22
C SER A 142 -14.17 42.77 8.46
N GLU A 143 -14.09 43.69 9.44
CA GLU A 143 -13.32 43.49 10.69
C GLU A 143 -13.80 42.29 11.52
N ASN A 144 -15.11 42.06 11.63
CA ASN A 144 -15.68 40.92 12.37
C ASN A 144 -15.71 39.61 11.56
N GLY A 145 -15.39 39.67 10.26
CA GLY A 145 -15.47 38.54 9.32
C GLY A 145 -16.90 38.01 9.05
N PRO A 146 -17.22 37.56 7.81
CA PRO A 146 -18.48 36.86 7.56
C PRO A 146 -18.46 35.43 8.12
N ALA A 147 -19.64 34.87 8.39
CA ALA A 147 -19.75 33.45 8.68
C ALA A 147 -19.51 32.65 7.39
N THR A 148 -18.37 31.95 7.31
CA THR A 148 -17.96 31.21 6.10
C THR A 148 -18.14 29.70 6.27
N PHE A 149 -18.77 29.06 5.30
CA PHE A 149 -18.93 27.60 5.22
C PHE A 149 -18.37 27.11 3.88
N VAL A 150 -17.65 25.98 3.90
CA VAL A 150 -17.12 25.37 2.68
C VAL A 150 -17.72 23.99 2.52
N GLU A 151 -18.49 23.79 1.45
CA GLU A 151 -19.03 22.49 1.06
C GLU A 151 -18.07 21.84 0.06
N ARG A 152 -17.40 20.77 0.50
CA ARG A 152 -16.47 20.01 -0.35
C ARG A 152 -17.25 18.98 -1.18
N ALA A 153 -16.91 18.86 -2.47
CA ALA A 153 -17.48 17.83 -3.32
C ALA A 153 -17.15 16.42 -2.79
N SER A 154 -18.17 15.57 -2.62
CA SER A 154 -18.02 14.22 -2.07
C SER A 154 -17.05 13.37 -2.91
N ALA A 155 -16.11 12.72 -2.23
CA ALA A 155 -15.13 11.83 -2.82
C ALA A 155 -15.72 10.44 -3.12
N LEU A 156 -16.57 10.30 -4.15
CA LEU A 156 -17.29 9.05 -4.51
C LEU A 156 -18.21 8.52 -3.36
N PRO A 157 -19.16 7.63 -3.66
CA PRO A 157 -19.70 6.74 -2.65
C PRO A 157 -18.58 5.80 -2.21
N ILE A 158 -17.85 6.19 -1.16
CA ILE A 158 -17.02 5.24 -0.43
C ILE A 158 -18.00 4.24 0.21
N ASP A 159 -17.75 2.94 0.08
CA ASP A 159 -18.50 1.95 0.83
C ASP A 159 -18.15 2.10 2.32
N ILE A 160 -19.00 2.85 3.03
CA ILE A 160 -18.92 3.13 4.47
C ILE A 160 -19.82 2.13 5.25
N SER A 161 -20.44 1.16 4.58
CA SER A 161 -21.29 0.16 5.27
C SER A 161 -20.50 -0.69 6.26
N LYS A 162 -19.19 -0.82 6.03
CA LYS A 162 -18.27 -1.57 6.88
C LYS A 162 -17.50 -0.61 7.78
N GLY A 163 -17.80 -0.64 9.08
CA GLY A 163 -16.99 0.01 10.11
C GLY A 163 -15.55 -0.54 10.18
N PRO A 164 -14.68 0.04 11.03
CA PRO A 164 -13.30 -0.36 11.20
C PRO A 164 -13.19 -1.85 11.52
N LEU A 165 -12.05 -2.45 11.19
CA LEU A 165 -11.70 -3.80 11.64
C LEU A 165 -11.33 -3.71 13.12
N ARG A 166 -12.35 -3.67 13.97
CA ARG A 166 -12.23 -3.53 15.42
C ARG A 166 -13.20 -4.48 16.12
N ARG A 167 -12.68 -5.21 17.09
CA ARG A 167 -13.42 -5.97 18.10
C ARG A 167 -13.11 -5.41 19.48
N ASP A 168 -13.78 -5.94 20.49
CA ASP A 168 -13.32 -5.76 21.87
C ASP A 168 -11.88 -6.30 21.97
N VAL A 169 -10.99 -5.48 22.53
CA VAL A 169 -9.56 -5.79 22.58
C VAL A 169 -9.36 -7.02 23.45
N LEU A 170 -8.81 -8.08 22.85
CA LEU A 170 -8.55 -9.33 23.55
C LEU A 170 -7.28 -9.21 24.41
N SER A 171 -7.33 -9.75 25.62
CA SER A 171 -6.11 -10.05 26.39
C SER A 171 -5.26 -11.11 25.68
N LEU A 172 -3.99 -11.26 26.09
CA LEU A 172 -3.09 -12.23 25.48
C LEU A 172 -3.61 -13.68 25.59
N GLU A 173 -4.25 -14.04 26.71
CA GLU A 173 -4.87 -15.34 26.92
C GLU A 173 -6.06 -15.57 25.97
N GLN A 174 -6.99 -14.60 25.91
CA GLN A 174 -8.12 -14.65 24.96
C GLN A 174 -7.65 -14.66 23.51
N LEU A 175 -6.53 -14.00 23.20
CA LEU A 175 -5.94 -14.00 21.87
C LEU A 175 -5.40 -15.39 21.50
N ARG A 176 -4.79 -16.12 22.44
CA ARG A 176 -4.36 -17.51 22.23
C ARG A 176 -5.55 -18.42 21.94
N ASP A 177 -6.60 -18.36 22.76
CA ASP A 177 -7.81 -19.16 22.56
C ASP A 177 -8.45 -18.87 21.20
N PHE A 178 -8.54 -17.59 20.85
CA PHE A 178 -9.06 -17.15 19.57
C PHE A 178 -8.19 -17.63 18.38
N GLY A 179 -6.87 -17.60 18.53
CA GLY A 179 -5.94 -18.16 17.55
C GLY A 179 -6.14 -19.65 17.32
N ALA A 180 -6.29 -20.42 18.41
CA ALA A 180 -6.58 -21.85 18.35
C ALA A 180 -7.92 -22.14 17.67
N GLU A 181 -8.99 -21.42 18.03
CA GLU A 181 -10.29 -21.55 17.39
C GLU A 181 -10.23 -21.27 15.87
N LEU A 182 -9.49 -20.23 15.49
CA LEU A 182 -9.30 -19.88 14.08
C LEU A 182 -8.54 -20.96 13.30
N GLY A 183 -7.49 -21.53 13.91
CA GLY A 183 -6.71 -22.63 13.34
C GLY A 183 -7.56 -23.88 13.11
N ALA A 184 -8.41 -24.24 14.08
CA ALA A 184 -9.32 -25.38 13.94
C ALA A 184 -10.28 -25.23 12.75
N LYS A 185 -10.76 -24.01 12.47
CA LYS A 185 -11.65 -23.70 11.34
C LYS A 185 -10.95 -23.68 9.98
N GLN A 186 -9.64 -23.43 9.92
CA GLN A 186 -8.90 -23.16 8.66
C GLN A 186 -7.98 -24.31 8.20
N ARG A 187 -8.23 -25.54 8.64
CA ARG A 187 -7.42 -26.71 8.26
C ARG A 187 -7.47 -27.03 6.76
N GLN A 188 -8.59 -26.75 6.09
CA GLN A 188 -8.79 -27.12 4.69
C GLN A 188 -8.41 -25.99 3.72
N THR A 189 -7.28 -26.17 3.03
CA THR A 189 -6.79 -25.22 2.01
C THR A 189 -6.60 -25.87 0.65
N GLN A 190 -6.60 -25.05 -0.40
CA GLN A 190 -6.18 -25.44 -1.75
C GLN A 190 -5.09 -24.50 -2.28
N LYS A 191 -4.38 -24.95 -3.32
CA LYS A 191 -3.47 -24.09 -4.07
C LYS A 191 -4.26 -23.21 -5.02
N GLY A 192 -3.82 -21.97 -5.17
CA GLY A 192 -4.32 -21.05 -6.18
C GLY A 192 -5.06 -19.86 -5.58
N GLY A 193 -4.48 -18.67 -5.74
CA GLY A 193 -5.09 -17.39 -5.36
C GLY A 193 -5.31 -16.48 -6.57
N GLY A 194 -6.43 -15.75 -6.55
CA GLY A 194 -6.74 -14.70 -7.53
C GLY A 194 -6.11 -13.35 -7.19
N GLN A 195 -6.03 -12.41 -8.13
CA GLN A 195 -5.40 -11.09 -7.90
C GLN A 195 -6.22 -10.11 -7.02
N PHE A 196 -7.12 -10.63 -6.18
CA PHE A 196 -8.06 -9.83 -5.38
C PHE A 196 -7.36 -8.84 -4.45
N LEU A 197 -6.34 -9.28 -3.70
CA LEU A 197 -5.62 -8.43 -2.75
C LEU A 197 -4.82 -7.31 -3.43
N LEU A 198 -4.29 -7.57 -4.63
CA LEU A 198 -3.61 -6.53 -5.43
C LEU A 198 -4.58 -5.46 -5.91
N GLY A 199 -5.75 -5.87 -6.40
CA GLY A 199 -6.83 -4.95 -6.76
C GLY A 199 -7.30 -4.14 -5.54
N ARG A 200 -7.44 -4.82 -4.39
CA ARG A 200 -7.86 -4.21 -3.14
C ARG A 200 -6.85 -3.18 -2.62
N LEU A 201 -5.56 -3.49 -2.63
CA LEU A 201 -4.50 -2.55 -2.24
C LEU A 201 -4.53 -1.28 -3.11
N LYS A 202 -4.69 -1.42 -4.43
CA LYS A 202 -4.82 -0.27 -5.35
C LYS A 202 -6.05 0.58 -5.02
N GLN A 203 -7.18 -0.06 -4.69
CA GLN A 203 -8.39 0.64 -4.27
C GLN A 203 -8.17 1.38 -2.94
N ASN A 204 -7.54 0.73 -1.96
CA ASN A 204 -7.23 1.29 -0.65
C ASN A 204 -6.35 2.53 -0.79
N GLN A 205 -5.27 2.44 -1.57
CA GLN A 205 -4.38 3.57 -1.87
C GLN A 205 -5.14 4.75 -2.47
N LYS A 206 -6.00 4.51 -3.48
CA LYS A 206 -6.77 5.58 -4.14
C LYS A 206 -7.71 6.29 -3.18
N ILE A 207 -8.39 5.54 -2.30
CA ILE A 207 -9.33 6.08 -1.31
C ILE A 207 -8.58 6.91 -0.27
N ILE A 208 -7.53 6.33 0.34
CA ILE A 208 -6.72 7.02 1.36
C ILE A 208 -6.15 8.32 0.80
N ALA A 209 -5.48 8.26 -0.35
CA ALA A 209 -4.87 9.44 -0.96
C ALA A 209 -5.88 10.54 -1.31
N ARG A 210 -7.12 10.17 -1.67
CA ARG A 210 -8.16 11.15 -1.97
C ARG A 210 -8.69 11.83 -0.71
N VAL A 211 -8.97 11.06 0.34
CA VAL A 211 -9.46 11.60 1.60
C VAL A 211 -8.39 12.48 2.25
N VAL A 212 -7.13 12.03 2.30
CA VAL A 212 -6.01 12.83 2.82
C VAL A 212 -5.91 14.18 2.10
N ARG A 213 -6.08 14.22 0.77
CA ARG A 213 -6.15 15.49 0.03
C ARG A 213 -7.34 16.36 0.47
N GLY A 214 -8.51 15.77 0.66
CA GLY A 214 -9.70 16.49 1.12
C GLY A 214 -9.55 17.05 2.55
N LEU A 215 -8.99 16.26 3.47
CA LEU A 215 -8.69 16.69 4.84
C LEU A 215 -7.61 17.77 4.88
N SER A 216 -6.55 17.61 4.07
CA SER A 216 -5.48 18.62 3.94
C SER A 216 -6.04 19.94 3.41
N GLN A 217 -7.01 19.88 2.48
CA GLN A 217 -7.67 21.09 1.99
C GLN A 217 -8.53 21.76 3.07
N ALA A 218 -9.26 20.99 3.88
CA ALA A 218 -10.02 21.54 5.01
C ALA A 218 -9.09 22.23 6.03
N ALA A 219 -7.98 21.58 6.39
CA ALA A 219 -6.97 22.17 7.27
C ALA A 219 -6.38 23.48 6.69
N LYS A 220 -6.13 23.55 5.38
CA LYS A 220 -5.66 24.78 4.70
C LYS A 220 -6.67 25.92 4.66
N LEU A 221 -7.96 25.63 4.88
CA LEU A 221 -9.06 26.61 4.91
C LEU A 221 -9.38 27.04 6.36
N ASP A 222 -8.48 26.73 7.30
CA ASP A 222 -8.65 26.92 8.75
C ASP A 222 -9.93 26.27 9.28
N GLN A 223 -10.42 25.22 8.60
CA GLN A 223 -11.50 24.41 9.14
C GLN A 223 -10.90 23.47 10.18
N PRO A 224 -11.44 23.44 11.40
CA PRO A 224 -10.91 22.55 12.40
C PRO A 224 -11.13 21.09 11.97
N VAL A 225 -10.09 20.28 12.14
CA VAL A 225 -10.07 18.86 11.80
C VAL A 225 -10.21 18.03 13.06
N SER A 226 -10.55 16.74 12.92
CA SER A 226 -10.57 15.82 14.07
C SER A 226 -9.15 15.33 14.39
N LEU A 227 -8.91 14.89 15.63
CA LEU A 227 -7.62 14.31 16.02
C LEU A 227 -7.23 13.12 15.13
N SER A 228 -8.18 12.27 14.74
CA SER A 228 -7.95 11.18 13.78
C SER A 228 -7.49 11.71 12.41
N ALA A 229 -8.01 12.84 11.96
CA ALA A 229 -7.61 13.47 10.70
C ALA A 229 -6.20 14.09 10.80
N GLU A 230 -5.85 14.72 11.92
CA GLU A 230 -4.50 15.24 12.18
C GLU A 230 -3.47 14.11 12.11
N TRP A 231 -3.70 13.01 12.84
CA TRP A 231 -2.85 11.82 12.78
C TRP A 231 -2.64 11.32 11.33
N LEU A 232 -3.69 11.29 10.51
CA LEU A 232 -3.60 10.88 9.10
C LEU A 232 -2.76 11.85 8.26
N LEU A 233 -2.88 13.16 8.50
CA LEU A 233 -2.15 14.18 7.76
C LEU A 233 -0.66 14.16 8.12
N ASP A 234 -0.33 14.15 9.40
CA ASP A 234 1.04 14.19 9.92
C ASP A 234 1.85 12.97 9.49
N ASN A 235 1.18 11.82 9.37
CA ASN A 235 1.83 10.54 9.10
C ASN A 235 1.59 10.04 7.66
N ASN A 236 1.06 10.87 6.76
CA ASN A 236 0.77 10.45 5.38
C ASN A 236 2.01 9.89 4.65
N TYR A 237 3.21 10.42 4.93
CA TYR A 237 4.45 9.91 4.34
C TYR A 237 4.74 8.44 4.71
N ILE A 238 4.48 8.04 5.95
CA ILE A 238 4.60 6.65 6.42
C ILE A 238 3.60 5.79 5.69
N ILE A 239 2.35 6.23 5.64
CA ILE A 239 1.25 5.49 5.00
C ILE A 239 1.58 5.21 3.53
N GLN A 240 2.06 6.22 2.79
CA GLN A 240 2.45 6.03 1.39
C GLN A 240 3.67 5.11 1.25
N GLY A 241 4.67 5.24 2.15
CA GLY A 241 5.84 4.36 2.17
C GLY A 241 5.45 2.89 2.35
N GLN A 242 4.59 2.59 3.33
CA GLN A 242 4.12 1.23 3.59
C GLN A 242 3.32 0.65 2.42
N ILE A 243 2.44 1.43 1.81
CA ILE A 243 1.69 1.00 0.62
C ILE A 243 2.65 0.69 -0.54
N ALA A 244 3.68 1.53 -0.74
CA ALA A 244 4.68 1.32 -1.77
C ALA A 244 5.48 0.04 -1.53
N ASP A 245 5.88 -0.22 -0.29
CA ASP A 245 6.61 -1.43 0.11
C ASP A 245 5.77 -2.68 -0.10
N VAL A 246 4.49 -2.66 0.30
CA VAL A 246 3.59 -3.79 0.05
C VAL A 246 3.47 -4.06 -1.45
N ARG A 247 3.34 -3.01 -2.27
CA ARG A 247 3.22 -3.15 -3.73
C ARG A 247 4.50 -3.69 -4.38
N ARG A 248 5.68 -3.32 -3.86
CA ARG A 248 6.97 -3.80 -4.37
C ARG A 248 7.19 -5.27 -4.07
N ASN A 249 6.78 -5.72 -2.89
CA ASN A 249 7.04 -7.09 -2.41
C ASN A 249 5.91 -8.09 -2.70
N LEU A 250 4.70 -7.63 -3.02
CA LEU A 250 3.58 -8.50 -3.39
C LEU A 250 3.54 -8.74 -4.90
N SER A 251 4.32 -9.71 -5.40
CA SER A 251 4.24 -10.13 -6.81
C SER A 251 3.02 -11.02 -7.08
N PRO A 252 2.43 -10.97 -8.29
CA PRO A 252 1.35 -11.89 -8.68
C PRO A 252 1.75 -13.37 -8.59
N GLU A 253 3.01 -13.68 -8.88
CA GLU A 253 3.57 -15.03 -8.80
C GLU A 253 3.61 -15.52 -7.36
N PHE A 254 4.15 -14.71 -6.44
CA PHE A 254 4.21 -15.03 -5.02
C PHE A 254 2.81 -15.28 -4.45
N TYR A 255 1.83 -14.44 -4.80
CA TYR A 255 0.47 -14.60 -4.30
C TYR A 255 -0.21 -15.89 -4.78
N LYS A 256 0.06 -16.33 -6.02
CA LYS A 256 -0.50 -17.58 -6.58
C LYS A 256 0.01 -18.83 -5.86
N GLU A 257 1.19 -18.76 -5.26
CA GLU A 257 1.79 -19.89 -4.52
C GLU A 257 1.18 -20.08 -3.13
N LEU A 258 0.50 -19.07 -2.57
CA LEU A 258 -0.07 -19.13 -1.23
C LEU A 258 -1.30 -20.04 -1.15
N PRO A 259 -1.44 -20.83 -0.07
CA PRO A 259 -2.66 -21.58 0.22
C PRO A 259 -3.88 -20.67 0.43
N VAL A 260 -4.98 -20.99 -0.23
CA VAL A 260 -6.27 -20.29 -0.08
C VAL A 260 -7.29 -21.17 0.62
N LEU A 261 -8.27 -20.53 1.24
CA LEU A 261 -9.40 -21.21 1.88
C LEU A 261 -10.33 -21.82 0.81
N LYS A 262 -10.78 -23.05 1.06
CA LYS A 262 -11.71 -23.78 0.18
C LYS A 262 -13.17 -23.37 0.41
N GLU A 263 -13.55 -23.10 1.65
CA GLU A 263 -14.94 -22.95 2.07
C GLU A 263 -15.18 -21.67 2.88
N GLY A 264 -16.43 -21.24 2.93
CA GLY A 264 -16.90 -20.08 3.70
C GLY A 264 -16.86 -18.75 2.93
N LYS A 265 -17.08 -17.66 3.68
CA LYS A 265 -17.18 -16.29 3.13
C LYS A 265 -15.91 -15.80 2.43
N TYR A 266 -14.78 -16.44 2.71
CA TYR A 266 -13.45 -16.04 2.25
C TYR A 266 -12.83 -17.06 1.27
N THR A 267 -13.66 -17.89 0.60
CA THR A 267 -13.20 -18.81 -0.44
C THR A 267 -12.35 -18.08 -1.49
N GLY A 268 -11.17 -18.63 -1.80
CA GLY A 268 -10.23 -18.06 -2.78
C GLY A 268 -9.32 -16.94 -2.25
N VAL A 269 -9.45 -16.57 -0.98
CA VAL A 269 -8.53 -15.65 -0.29
C VAL A 269 -7.43 -16.44 0.41
N ALA A 270 -6.19 -15.92 0.37
CA ALA A 270 -5.06 -16.53 1.08
C ALA A 270 -5.34 -16.62 2.58
N ARG A 271 -5.22 -17.81 3.18
CA ARG A 271 -5.56 -17.99 4.60
C ARG A 271 -4.68 -17.14 5.52
N VAL A 272 -3.42 -16.93 5.14
CA VAL A 272 -2.47 -16.09 5.87
C VAL A 272 -2.92 -14.62 5.92
N TYR A 273 -3.66 -14.14 4.90
CA TYR A 273 -4.28 -12.81 4.95
C TYR A 273 -5.44 -12.77 5.95
N LEU A 274 -6.27 -13.81 6.02
CA LEU A 274 -7.35 -13.88 7.00
C LEU A 274 -6.78 -13.96 8.41
N LEU A 275 -5.77 -14.80 8.65
CA LEU A 275 -5.03 -14.86 9.92
C LEU A 275 -4.53 -13.46 10.33
N ALA A 276 -3.88 -12.73 9.42
CA ALA A 276 -3.40 -11.39 9.68
C ALA A 276 -4.54 -10.38 9.94
N SER A 277 -5.64 -10.46 9.21
CA SER A 277 -6.81 -9.59 9.38
C SER A 277 -7.53 -9.84 10.70
N GLU A 278 -7.64 -11.09 11.14
CA GLU A 278 -8.24 -11.48 12.41
C GLU A 278 -7.36 -11.03 13.58
N LEU A 279 -6.04 -11.20 13.49
CA LEU A 279 -5.08 -10.67 14.46
C LEU A 279 -5.21 -9.14 14.60
N VAL A 280 -5.13 -8.40 13.49
CA VAL A 280 -5.28 -6.93 13.48
C VAL A 280 -6.60 -6.49 14.11
N SER A 281 -7.69 -7.21 13.86
CA SER A 281 -9.00 -6.88 14.42
C SER A 281 -9.11 -7.21 15.91
N ALA A 282 -8.45 -8.27 16.39
CA ALA A 282 -8.52 -8.74 17.77
C ALA A 282 -7.77 -7.83 18.76
N VAL A 283 -6.74 -7.13 18.29
CA VAL A 283 -5.92 -6.23 19.11
C VAL A 283 -6.13 -4.74 18.78
N ASP A 284 -7.20 -4.41 18.06
CA ASP A 284 -7.47 -3.05 17.52
C ASP A 284 -6.23 -2.41 16.88
N SER A 285 -5.54 -3.19 16.04
CA SER A 285 -4.31 -2.81 15.35
C SER A 285 -3.13 -2.44 16.25
N ARG A 286 -3.18 -2.65 17.58
CA ARG A 286 -2.06 -2.48 18.51
C ARG A 286 -1.20 -3.74 18.51
N LEU A 287 -0.25 -3.83 17.59
CA LEU A 287 0.60 -5.00 17.42
C LEU A 287 1.96 -4.78 18.07
N ASP A 288 2.45 -5.85 18.69
CA ASP A 288 3.85 -6.02 19.06
C ASP A 288 4.30 -7.45 18.69
N ARG A 289 5.53 -7.79 19.08
CA ARG A 289 6.13 -9.08 18.80
C ARG A 289 5.39 -10.22 19.53
N GLU A 290 5.00 -10.02 20.78
CA GLU A 290 4.37 -11.04 21.61
C GLU A 290 2.99 -11.42 21.07
N HIS A 291 2.16 -10.44 20.70
CA HIS A 291 0.86 -10.71 20.08
C HIS A 291 0.99 -11.55 18.80
N ILE A 292 1.99 -11.27 17.95
CA ILE A 292 2.21 -12.04 16.72
C ILE A 292 2.64 -13.47 17.05
N LEU A 293 3.60 -13.63 17.96
CA LEU A 293 4.14 -14.93 18.32
C LEU A 293 3.06 -15.84 18.92
N GLU A 294 2.37 -15.35 19.95
CA GLU A 294 1.39 -16.13 20.70
C GLU A 294 0.19 -16.51 19.86
N PHE A 295 -0.32 -15.58 19.05
CA PHE A 295 -1.44 -15.85 18.17
C PHE A 295 -1.11 -16.90 17.10
N VAL A 296 0.07 -16.80 16.48
CA VAL A 296 0.49 -17.74 15.43
C VAL A 296 0.84 -19.11 16.01
N HIS A 297 1.45 -19.16 17.20
CA HIS A 297 1.69 -20.43 17.91
C HIS A 297 0.38 -21.14 18.21
N ALA A 298 -0.59 -20.44 18.81
CA ALA A 298 -1.90 -21.02 19.13
C ALA A 298 -2.66 -21.47 17.86
N TYR A 299 -2.59 -20.68 16.79
CA TYR A 299 -3.16 -21.05 15.48
C TYR A 299 -2.59 -22.37 14.95
N GLN A 300 -1.26 -22.52 14.95
CA GLN A 300 -0.59 -23.71 14.43
C GLN A 300 -0.77 -24.94 15.35
N GLY A 301 -0.94 -24.74 16.67
CA GLY A 301 -1.12 -25.80 17.66
C GLY A 301 -2.36 -26.68 17.45
N THR A 302 -3.33 -26.21 16.65
CA THR A 302 -4.54 -26.99 16.29
C THR A 302 -4.39 -27.81 15.01
N GLY A 303 -3.17 -27.95 14.47
CA GLY A 303 -2.88 -28.74 13.27
C GLY A 303 -2.99 -27.98 11.95
N ALA A 304 -3.35 -26.68 11.98
CA ALA A 304 -3.29 -25.80 10.82
C ALA A 304 -1.87 -25.24 10.63
N THR A 305 -0.92 -26.11 10.26
CA THR A 305 0.49 -25.73 10.10
C THR A 305 0.67 -24.74 8.94
N LEU A 306 1.37 -23.63 9.19
CA LEU A 306 1.72 -22.66 8.15
C LEU A 306 2.97 -23.15 7.40
N THR A 307 3.00 -22.92 6.09
CA THR A 307 4.20 -23.23 5.29
C THR A 307 5.28 -22.18 5.50
N THR A 308 6.52 -22.52 5.14
CA THR A 308 7.65 -21.59 5.10
C THR A 308 7.30 -20.33 4.28
N GLY A 309 6.65 -20.51 3.13
CA GLY A 309 6.19 -19.41 2.29
C GLY A 309 5.11 -18.53 2.94
N GLU A 310 4.18 -19.13 3.70
CA GLU A 310 3.17 -18.36 4.43
C GLU A 310 3.76 -17.56 5.59
N LEU A 311 4.70 -18.13 6.34
CA LEU A 311 5.40 -17.41 7.40
C LEU A 311 6.21 -16.23 6.84
N TRP A 312 6.84 -16.38 5.67
CA TRP A 312 7.47 -15.24 4.98
C TRP A 312 6.46 -14.22 4.44
N ALA A 313 5.25 -14.64 4.08
CA ALA A 313 4.18 -13.75 3.64
C ALA A 313 3.54 -12.95 4.79
N LEU A 314 3.59 -13.47 6.02
CA LEU A 314 2.81 -12.95 7.14
C LEU A 314 3.02 -11.44 7.42
N PRO A 315 4.25 -10.89 7.44
CA PRO A 315 4.45 -9.45 7.68
C PRO A 315 3.76 -8.58 6.63
N LEU A 316 3.85 -9.02 5.37
CA LEU A 316 3.22 -8.36 4.23
C LEU A 316 1.69 -8.40 4.34
N MET A 317 1.14 -9.52 4.82
CA MET A 317 -0.28 -9.70 5.05
C MET A 317 -0.80 -8.85 6.22
N ILE A 318 -0.02 -8.72 7.30
CA ILE A 318 -0.33 -7.82 8.41
C ILE A 318 -0.34 -6.37 7.93
N ARG A 319 0.68 -5.93 7.16
CA ARG A 319 0.70 -4.58 6.56
C ARG A 319 -0.52 -4.34 5.68
N LEU A 320 -0.92 -5.33 4.87
CA LEU A 320 -2.11 -5.22 4.02
C LEU A 320 -3.40 -5.11 4.84
N ALA A 321 -3.53 -5.88 5.92
CA ALA A 321 -4.67 -5.80 6.84
C ALA A 321 -4.74 -4.45 7.57
N LEU A 322 -3.60 -3.93 8.03
CA LEU A 322 -3.49 -2.58 8.61
C LEU A 322 -3.89 -1.49 7.62
N VAL A 323 -3.45 -1.58 6.36
CA VAL A 323 -3.85 -0.63 5.29
C VAL A 323 -5.35 -0.73 4.96
N GLU A 324 -5.94 -1.92 4.99
CA GLU A 324 -7.39 -2.08 4.84
C GLU A 324 -8.15 -1.44 6.00
N ASN A 325 -7.68 -1.61 7.25
CA ASN A 325 -8.28 -0.95 8.41
C ASN A 325 -8.14 0.57 8.32
N LEU A 326 -6.95 1.05 7.95
CA LEU A 326 -6.68 2.47 7.74
C LEU A 326 -7.62 3.08 6.72
N ARG A 327 -7.90 2.39 5.60
CA ARG A 327 -8.87 2.86 4.61
C ARG A 327 -10.24 3.09 5.24
N ARG A 328 -10.71 2.18 6.12
CA ARG A 328 -12.01 2.29 6.79
C ARG A 328 -12.03 3.46 7.76
N LEU A 329 -11.01 3.60 8.59
CA LEU A 329 -10.85 4.73 9.52
C LEU A 329 -10.77 6.06 8.78
N THR A 330 -10.01 6.11 7.68
CA THR A 330 -9.90 7.29 6.80
C THR A 330 -11.25 7.65 6.18
N ALA A 331 -12.01 6.67 5.70
CA ALA A 331 -13.34 6.90 5.17
C ALA A 331 -14.32 7.44 6.23
N GLN A 332 -14.19 6.99 7.47
CA GLN A 332 -14.98 7.52 8.58
C GLN A 332 -14.58 8.94 8.97
N ALA A 333 -13.28 9.25 8.99
CA ALA A 333 -12.78 10.60 9.23
C ALA A 333 -13.32 11.60 8.18
N ASP A 334 -13.36 11.21 6.90
CA ASP A 334 -13.99 12.02 5.84
C ASP A 334 -15.48 12.25 6.08
N ARG A 335 -16.21 11.17 6.42
CA ARG A 335 -17.64 11.25 6.72
C ARG A 335 -17.92 12.19 7.88
N ARG A 336 -17.17 12.05 8.99
CA ARG A 336 -17.30 12.92 10.16
C ARG A 336 -16.97 14.37 9.81
N GLN A 337 -15.91 14.62 9.04
CA GLN A 337 -15.58 15.99 8.64
C GLN A 337 -16.73 16.64 7.84
N ARG A 338 -17.41 15.88 6.98
CA ARG A 338 -18.60 16.36 6.25
C ARG A 338 -19.81 16.57 7.15
N GLU A 339 -20.04 15.67 8.11
CA GLU A 339 -21.10 15.83 9.12
C GLU A 339 -20.85 17.09 9.97
N ARG A 340 -19.58 17.34 10.32
CA ARG A 340 -19.11 18.56 10.99
C ARG A 340 -19.43 19.82 10.21
N GLU A 341 -19.02 19.88 8.94
CA GLU A 341 -19.26 21.03 8.06
C GLU A 341 -20.76 21.35 7.92
N ARG A 342 -21.60 20.31 7.85
CA ARG A 342 -23.06 20.46 7.77
C ARG A 342 -23.66 20.94 9.09
N ALA A 343 -23.21 20.39 10.23
CA ALA A 343 -23.69 20.80 11.54
C ALA A 343 -23.32 22.26 11.81
N ASP A 344 -22.09 22.68 11.47
CA ASP A 344 -21.64 24.07 11.61
C ASP A 344 -22.52 25.02 10.79
N PHE A 345 -22.83 24.66 9.55
CA PHE A 345 -23.74 25.43 8.71
C PHE A 345 -25.13 25.56 9.33
N TRP A 346 -25.74 24.44 9.72
CA TRP A 346 -27.10 24.46 10.27
C TRP A 346 -27.19 25.12 11.64
N ALA A 347 -26.20 24.93 12.50
CA ALA A 347 -26.11 25.62 13.79
C ALA A 347 -26.09 27.13 13.57
N ASN A 348 -25.23 27.62 12.67
CA ASN A 348 -25.15 29.05 12.37
C ASN A 348 -26.45 29.60 11.77
N ARG A 349 -27.13 28.84 10.89
CA ARG A 349 -28.42 29.27 10.33
C ARG A 349 -29.54 29.32 11.36
N LEU A 350 -29.59 28.36 12.28
CA LEU A 350 -30.57 28.33 13.37
C LEU A 350 -30.32 29.43 14.41
N LEU A 351 -29.05 29.70 14.75
CA LEU A 351 -28.67 30.85 15.58
C LEU A 351 -29.07 32.17 14.90
N ALA A 352 -28.72 32.34 13.62
CA ALA A 352 -29.09 33.54 12.87
C ALA A 352 -30.61 33.76 12.82
N ALA A 353 -31.40 32.69 12.69
CA ALA A 353 -32.85 32.75 12.76
C ALA A 353 -33.33 33.15 14.16
N ALA A 354 -32.79 32.55 15.22
CA ALA A 354 -33.14 32.91 16.60
C ALA A 354 -32.91 34.41 16.89
N PHE A 355 -31.84 35.00 16.36
CA PHE A 355 -31.54 36.42 16.55
C PHE A 355 -32.30 37.38 15.63
N ARG A 356 -32.54 37.02 14.37
CA ARG A 356 -33.03 37.96 13.33
C ARG A 356 -34.46 37.72 12.87
N ASP A 357 -34.91 36.47 12.88
CA ASP A 357 -36.16 36.03 12.25
C ASP A 357 -36.67 34.74 12.96
N PRO A 358 -37.22 34.84 14.20
CA PRO A 358 -37.59 33.66 15.00
C PRO A 358 -38.61 32.75 14.30
N ASP A 359 -39.49 33.33 13.48
CA ASP A 359 -40.48 32.60 12.68
C ASP A 359 -39.83 31.68 11.62
N ALA A 360 -38.57 31.93 11.26
CA ALA A 360 -37.82 31.11 10.31
C ALA A 360 -37.27 29.80 10.92
N ILE A 361 -37.26 29.62 12.25
CA ILE A 361 -36.73 28.42 12.91
C ILE A 361 -37.46 27.15 12.45
N LEU A 362 -38.80 27.15 12.46
CA LEU A 362 -39.59 25.98 12.08
C LEU A 362 -39.45 25.62 10.58
N PRO A 363 -39.51 26.58 9.63
CA PRO A 363 -39.19 26.32 8.23
C PRO A 363 -37.78 25.76 8.00
N LEU A 364 -36.76 26.29 8.70
CA LEU A 364 -35.39 25.79 8.62
C LEU A 364 -35.26 24.38 9.17
N LEU A 365 -35.90 24.07 10.28
CA LEU A 365 -35.97 22.71 10.81
C LEU A 365 -36.67 21.74 9.86
N ALA A 366 -37.74 22.17 9.19
CA ALA A 366 -38.41 21.38 8.17
C ALA A 366 -37.50 21.13 6.95
N GLN A 367 -36.73 22.13 6.50
CA GLN A 367 -35.74 21.98 5.45
C GLN A 367 -34.61 21.03 5.87
N LEU A 368 -34.04 21.23 7.07
CA LEU A 368 -33.02 20.37 7.65
C LEU A 368 -33.50 18.91 7.72
N SER A 369 -34.76 18.69 8.14
CA SER A 369 -35.35 17.35 8.21
C SER A 369 -35.49 16.69 6.84
N LYS A 370 -35.79 17.44 5.78
CA LYS A 370 -35.86 16.95 4.40
C LYS A 370 -34.48 16.60 3.84
N GLU A 371 -33.46 17.42 4.13
CA GLU A 371 -32.09 17.22 3.66
C GLU A 371 -31.38 16.07 4.40
N GLN A 372 -31.58 15.93 5.71
CA GLN A 372 -30.97 14.89 6.53
C GLN A 372 -31.97 13.76 6.81
N ARG A 373 -32.20 12.87 5.84
CA ARG A 373 -33.08 11.70 6.04
C ARG A 373 -32.59 10.78 7.16
N HIS A 374 -31.27 10.57 7.23
CA HIS A 374 -30.61 9.83 8.31
C HIS A 374 -29.67 10.77 9.06
N ILE A 375 -29.89 10.92 10.36
CA ILE A 375 -29.06 11.77 11.22
C ILE A 375 -27.93 10.91 11.78
N ALA A 376 -26.71 11.39 11.58
CA ALA A 376 -25.54 10.79 12.23
C ALA A 376 -25.39 11.35 13.65
N ALA A 377 -24.94 10.51 14.59
CA ALA A 377 -24.70 10.93 15.97
C ALA A 377 -23.73 12.12 16.06
N HIS A 378 -22.64 12.12 15.26
CA HIS A 378 -21.70 13.24 15.19
C HIS A 378 -22.32 14.56 14.74
N PHE A 379 -23.28 14.51 13.81
CA PHE A 379 -23.99 15.71 13.38
C PHE A 379 -24.86 16.27 14.52
N ALA A 380 -25.59 15.39 15.22
CA ALA A 380 -26.47 15.77 16.32
C ALA A 380 -25.68 16.37 17.50
N ASP A 381 -24.64 15.66 17.95
CA ASP A 381 -23.75 16.07 19.03
C ASP A 381 -23.18 17.48 18.79
N ARG A 382 -22.66 17.70 17.59
CA ARG A 382 -22.07 18.98 17.21
C ARG A 382 -23.10 20.09 17.06
N LEU A 383 -24.25 19.80 16.48
CA LEU A 383 -25.34 20.78 16.33
C LEU A 383 -25.80 21.28 17.71
N VAL A 384 -26.01 20.36 18.65
CA VAL A 384 -26.41 20.68 20.03
C VAL A 384 -25.33 21.48 20.74
N SER A 385 -24.06 21.09 20.61
CA SER A 385 -22.92 21.80 21.23
C SER A 385 -22.82 23.26 20.79
N HIS A 386 -23.23 23.61 19.56
CA HIS A 386 -23.24 25.00 19.08
C HIS A 386 -24.48 25.79 19.50
N LEU A 387 -25.58 25.12 19.85
CA LEU A 387 -26.84 25.75 20.24
C LEU A 387 -27.03 25.80 21.76
N PHE A 388 -26.05 25.31 22.54
CA PHE A 388 -26.19 25.13 23.99
C PHE A 388 -26.59 26.40 24.73
N ASP A 389 -26.07 27.55 24.31
CA ASP A 389 -26.34 28.85 24.96
C ASP A 389 -27.63 29.55 24.47
N GLU A 390 -28.31 29.02 23.45
CA GLU A 390 -29.47 29.66 22.82
C GLU A 390 -30.74 28.79 22.91
N GLU A 391 -31.47 28.93 24.02
CA GLU A 391 -32.65 28.10 24.33
C GLU A 391 -33.75 28.17 23.25
N ALA A 392 -33.92 29.33 22.61
CA ALA A 392 -34.92 29.56 21.56
C ALA A 392 -34.75 28.62 20.35
N ALA A 393 -33.49 28.30 19.99
CA ALA A 393 -33.17 27.34 18.95
C ALA A 393 -33.00 25.91 19.49
N LEU A 394 -32.41 25.78 20.69
CA LEU A 394 -32.07 24.48 21.27
C LEU A 394 -33.29 23.62 21.58
N GLY A 395 -34.34 24.18 22.16
CA GLY A 395 -35.55 23.44 22.53
C GLY A 395 -36.20 22.68 21.36
N PRO A 396 -36.55 23.38 20.26
CA PRO A 396 -37.10 22.76 19.06
C PRO A 396 -36.15 21.74 18.40
N VAL A 397 -34.84 22.05 18.35
CA VAL A 397 -33.83 21.16 17.75
C VAL A 397 -33.66 19.89 18.58
N ARG A 398 -33.63 20.00 19.91
CA ARG A 398 -33.56 18.87 20.84
C ARG A 398 -34.73 17.94 20.65
N ALA A 399 -35.96 18.47 20.72
CA ALA A 399 -37.17 17.66 20.53
C ALA A 399 -37.18 16.96 19.16
N TRP A 400 -36.71 17.64 18.11
CA TRP A 400 -36.57 17.05 16.78
C TRP A 400 -35.53 15.92 16.71
N LEU A 401 -34.36 16.11 17.33
CA LEU A 401 -33.28 15.11 17.37
C LEU A 401 -33.72 13.86 18.15
N GLU A 402 -34.26 14.03 19.35
CA GLU A 402 -34.71 12.92 20.20
C GLU A 402 -35.82 12.12 19.52
N ARG A 403 -36.80 12.79 18.90
CA ARG A 403 -37.86 12.11 18.15
C ARG A 403 -37.34 11.34 16.93
N LYS A 404 -36.32 11.87 16.24
CA LYS A 404 -35.83 11.29 14.99
C LYS A 404 -34.77 10.19 15.21
N MET A 405 -34.05 10.25 16.33
CA MET A 405 -33.06 9.26 16.71
C MET A 405 -33.57 8.21 17.69
N ASP A 406 -34.78 8.42 18.25
CA ASP A 406 -35.44 7.52 19.20
C ASP A 406 -34.58 7.22 20.44
N ALA A 407 -33.82 8.23 20.90
CA ALA A 407 -32.95 8.13 22.06
C ALA A 407 -32.71 9.52 22.69
N PRO A 408 -32.45 9.59 24.01
CA PRO A 408 -32.08 10.84 24.68
C PRO A 408 -30.77 11.42 24.14
N LEU A 409 -30.67 12.75 24.00
CA LEU A 409 -29.46 13.41 23.49
C LEU A 409 -28.19 13.09 24.29
N GLY A 410 -28.30 13.01 25.62
CA GLY A 410 -27.15 12.74 26.49
C GLY A 410 -26.48 11.39 26.21
N GLU A 411 -27.27 10.37 25.87
CA GLU A 411 -26.76 9.05 25.50
C GLU A 411 -26.07 9.08 24.13
N ILE A 412 -26.65 9.81 23.17
CA ILE A 412 -26.10 9.98 21.81
C ILE A 412 -24.74 10.67 21.86
N THR A 413 -24.63 11.79 22.59
CA THR A 413 -23.39 12.56 22.75
C THR A 413 -22.32 11.72 23.45
N SER A 414 -22.64 11.09 24.58
CA SER A 414 -21.69 10.27 25.34
C SER A 414 -21.20 9.05 24.54
N GLY A 415 -22.08 8.46 23.72
CA GLY A 415 -21.73 7.37 22.81
C GLY A 415 -20.82 7.84 21.68
N GLU A 416 -21.08 9.03 21.11
CA GLU A 416 -20.27 9.56 20.01
C GLU A 416 -18.88 10.02 20.46
N GLN A 417 -18.74 10.65 21.63
CA GLN A 417 -17.44 11.00 22.19
C GLN A 417 -16.55 9.76 22.42
N ARG A 418 -17.14 8.68 22.97
CA ARG A 418 -16.44 7.38 23.10
C ARG A 418 -15.99 6.83 21.75
N ARG A 419 -16.83 6.93 20.71
CA ARG A 419 -16.46 6.49 19.35
C ARG A 419 -15.34 7.33 18.74
N GLN A 420 -15.34 8.65 18.92
CA GLN A 420 -14.27 9.53 18.43
C GLN A 420 -12.94 9.22 19.09
N ALA A 421 -12.93 9.08 20.42
CA ALA A 421 -11.73 8.69 21.16
C ALA A 421 -11.20 7.33 20.66
N ALA A 422 -12.08 6.33 20.54
CA ALA A 422 -11.72 5.01 20.04
C ALA A 422 -11.13 5.07 18.62
N ASP A 423 -11.75 5.80 17.69
CA ASP A 423 -11.25 5.89 16.32
C ASP A 423 -9.89 6.63 16.23
N SER A 424 -9.66 7.65 17.07
CA SER A 424 -8.36 8.30 17.17
C SER A 424 -7.27 7.35 17.68
N ILE A 425 -7.59 6.55 18.70
CA ILE A 425 -6.68 5.53 19.22
C ILE A 425 -6.40 4.48 18.14
N SER A 426 -7.42 3.98 17.44
CA SER A 426 -7.24 2.98 16.37
C SER A 426 -6.36 3.50 15.22
N VAL A 427 -6.50 4.78 14.83
CA VAL A 427 -5.60 5.40 13.83
C VAL A 427 -4.16 5.42 14.35
N GLY A 428 -3.94 5.87 15.59
CA GLY A 428 -2.63 5.87 16.22
C GLY A 428 -1.99 4.48 16.30
N ASN A 429 -2.79 3.46 16.67
CA ASN A 429 -2.37 2.06 16.74
C ASN A 429 -1.94 1.54 15.37
N VAL A 430 -2.71 1.81 14.31
CA VAL A 430 -2.36 1.40 12.95
C VAL A 430 -1.01 1.98 12.53
N ILE A 431 -0.78 3.28 12.77
CA ILE A 431 0.47 3.94 12.37
C ILE A 431 1.66 3.44 13.20
N THR A 432 1.47 3.25 14.50
CA THR A 432 2.49 2.69 15.39
C THR A 432 2.87 1.28 14.97
N SER A 433 1.89 0.43 14.67
CA SER A 433 2.11 -0.95 14.20
C SER A 433 2.76 -1.02 12.82
N LEU A 434 2.43 -0.10 11.91
CA LEU A 434 3.12 0.01 10.63
C LEU A 434 4.61 0.36 10.82
N ARG A 435 4.94 1.28 11.74
CA ARG A 435 6.34 1.60 12.09
C ARG A 435 7.03 0.40 12.76
N PHE A 436 6.37 -0.25 13.70
CA PHE A 436 6.87 -1.45 14.36
C PHE A 436 7.23 -2.55 13.35
N LEU A 437 6.35 -2.84 12.39
CA LEU A 437 6.60 -3.85 11.35
C LEU A 437 7.73 -3.47 10.36
N SER A 438 8.11 -2.20 10.27
CA SER A 438 9.29 -1.78 9.51
C SER A 438 10.59 -2.02 10.24
N ASN A 439 10.56 -1.97 11.58
CA ASN A 439 11.74 -2.11 12.43
C ASN A 439 11.90 -3.52 13.00
N LEU A 440 10.86 -4.37 12.91
CA LEU A 440 10.87 -5.74 13.38
C LEU A 440 11.82 -6.59 12.53
N ASP A 441 12.82 -7.21 13.17
CA ASP A 441 13.61 -8.26 12.51
C ASP A 441 12.76 -9.53 12.39
N TRP A 442 12.11 -9.67 11.23
CA TRP A 442 11.25 -10.82 10.96
C TRP A 442 11.99 -12.15 11.03
N ARG A 443 13.31 -12.16 10.84
CA ARG A 443 14.11 -13.39 10.88
C ARG A 443 14.01 -14.08 12.23
N GLU A 444 14.04 -13.32 13.32
CA GLU A 444 13.92 -13.87 14.66
C GLU A 444 12.53 -14.40 14.95
N CYS A 445 11.48 -13.69 14.52
CA CYS A 445 10.11 -14.18 14.64
C CYS A 445 9.90 -15.45 13.82
N PHE A 446 10.44 -15.49 12.60
CA PHE A 446 10.34 -16.64 11.72
C PHE A 446 10.91 -17.90 12.38
N GLU A 447 12.10 -17.83 12.99
CA GLU A 447 12.74 -19.00 13.63
C GLU A 447 11.92 -19.54 14.81
N GLN A 448 11.27 -18.67 15.57
CA GLN A 448 10.38 -19.08 16.67
C GLN A 448 9.10 -19.73 16.14
N LEU A 449 8.51 -19.17 15.08
CA LEU A 449 7.23 -19.60 14.51
C LEU A 449 7.32 -20.83 13.60
N SER A 450 8.49 -21.08 13.01
CA SER A 450 8.67 -22.12 12.01
C SER A 450 8.79 -23.50 12.64
N LEU A 451 7.73 -24.31 12.51
CA LEU A 451 7.75 -25.71 12.90
C LEU A 451 8.81 -26.52 12.13
N VAL A 452 9.10 -26.14 10.88
CA VAL A 452 10.19 -26.76 10.09
C VAL A 452 11.55 -26.47 10.72
N ASP A 453 11.78 -25.24 11.16
CA ASP A 453 13.04 -24.85 11.82
C ASP A 453 13.20 -25.60 13.15
N GLN A 454 12.11 -25.69 13.95
CA GLN A 454 12.08 -26.47 15.18
C GLN A 454 12.42 -27.95 14.96
N ILE A 455 11.88 -28.58 13.91
CA ILE A 455 12.20 -29.97 13.55
C ILE A 455 13.65 -30.11 13.11
N LEU A 456 14.13 -29.27 12.19
CA LEU A 456 15.51 -29.31 11.73
C LEU A 456 16.51 -29.02 12.86
N SER A 457 16.09 -28.28 13.90
CA SER A 457 16.88 -28.03 15.10
C SER A 457 17.15 -29.29 15.95
N GLN A 458 16.41 -30.38 15.70
CA GLN A 458 16.64 -31.70 16.30
C GLN A 458 17.73 -32.48 15.56
N ASP A 459 18.55 -31.79 14.75
CA ASP A 459 19.72 -32.31 14.07
C ASP A 459 20.60 -33.17 15.02
N PRO A 460 20.80 -34.47 14.72
CA PRO A 460 21.59 -35.36 15.57
C PRO A 460 23.05 -34.91 15.73
N ALA A 461 23.60 -34.20 14.74
CA ALA A 461 24.94 -33.64 14.82
C ALA A 461 25.01 -32.34 15.67
N GLY A 462 23.87 -31.75 16.02
CA GLY A 462 23.78 -30.50 16.78
C GLY A 462 24.34 -29.26 16.05
N VAL A 463 24.62 -29.35 14.75
CA VAL A 463 25.28 -28.28 13.98
C VAL A 463 24.26 -27.26 13.49
N TYR A 464 23.05 -27.70 13.12
CA TYR A 464 22.02 -26.85 12.51
C TYR A 464 21.76 -25.54 13.29
N ARG A 465 21.63 -25.62 14.62
CA ARG A 465 21.35 -24.45 15.48
C ARG A 465 22.47 -23.41 15.49
N SER A 466 23.70 -23.83 15.23
CA SER A 466 24.88 -22.96 15.17
C SER A 466 25.19 -22.43 13.77
N MET A 467 24.33 -22.74 12.78
CA MET A 467 24.46 -22.22 11.42
C MET A 467 23.87 -20.81 11.30
N ASP A 468 24.44 -20.01 10.39
CA ASP A 468 23.92 -18.70 10.09
C ASP A 468 22.50 -18.77 9.49
N PHE A 469 21.75 -17.67 9.66
CA PHE A 469 20.38 -17.57 9.15
C PHE A 469 20.27 -17.95 7.67
N SER A 470 21.24 -17.52 6.84
CA SER A 470 21.21 -17.74 5.40
C SER A 470 21.35 -19.23 5.02
N THR A 471 22.17 -19.98 5.76
CA THR A 471 22.31 -21.43 5.58
C THR A 471 21.06 -22.16 6.06
N ARG A 472 20.51 -21.79 7.22
CA ARG A 472 19.26 -22.38 7.73
C ARG A 472 18.09 -22.13 6.78
N ASP A 473 17.96 -20.92 6.24
CA ASP A 473 16.94 -20.56 5.24
C ASP A 473 17.09 -21.36 3.95
N ARG A 474 18.34 -21.57 3.48
CA ARG A 474 18.60 -22.42 2.31
C ARG A 474 18.14 -23.87 2.53
N TYR A 475 18.30 -24.41 3.74
CA TYR A 475 17.81 -25.75 4.07
C TYR A 475 16.28 -25.78 4.11
N ARG A 476 15.63 -24.79 4.72
CA ARG A 476 14.16 -24.63 4.70
C ARG A 476 13.61 -24.52 3.28
N SER A 477 14.27 -23.76 2.40
CA SER A 477 13.92 -23.69 0.97
C SER A 477 14.06 -25.03 0.24
N GLN A 478 15.04 -25.88 0.61
CA GLN A 478 15.10 -27.24 0.05
C GLN A 478 13.95 -28.12 0.54
N VAL A 479 13.57 -28.02 1.82
CA VAL A 479 12.40 -28.71 2.37
C VAL A 479 11.15 -28.34 1.58
N GLU A 480 10.90 -27.04 1.37
CA GLU A 480 9.78 -26.54 0.57
C GLU A 480 9.78 -27.12 -0.86
N ARG A 481 10.93 -27.10 -1.54
CA ARG A 481 11.07 -27.64 -2.90
C ARG A 481 10.78 -29.14 -2.97
N LEU A 482 11.27 -29.91 -2.00
CA LEU A 482 11.04 -31.35 -1.92
C LEU A 482 9.57 -31.65 -1.61
N ALA A 483 8.97 -30.94 -0.65
CA ALA A 483 7.56 -31.07 -0.29
C ALA A 483 6.65 -30.79 -1.49
N ARG A 484 6.92 -29.70 -2.21
CA ARG A 484 6.21 -29.32 -3.43
C ARG A 484 6.31 -30.37 -4.53
N GLY A 485 7.52 -30.91 -4.72
CA GLY A 485 7.80 -31.92 -5.73
C GLY A 485 7.16 -33.28 -5.44
N ALA A 486 7.18 -33.71 -4.18
CA ALA A 486 6.61 -34.97 -3.71
C ALA A 486 5.10 -34.88 -3.38
N LYS A 487 4.51 -33.68 -3.40
CA LYS A 487 3.10 -33.41 -3.03
C LYS A 487 2.76 -33.84 -1.60
N ILE A 488 3.69 -33.62 -0.68
CA ILE A 488 3.56 -33.88 0.77
C ILE A 488 3.81 -32.58 1.55
N THR A 489 3.64 -32.60 2.88
CA THR A 489 3.84 -31.40 3.71
C THR A 489 5.32 -31.13 3.96
N GLU A 490 5.66 -29.87 4.25
CA GLU A 490 7.04 -29.48 4.62
C GLU A 490 7.49 -30.15 5.92
N ILE A 491 6.56 -30.31 6.87
CA ILE A 491 6.76 -31.01 8.14
C ILE A 491 7.18 -32.46 7.91
N GLU A 492 6.49 -33.17 7.01
CA GLU A 492 6.82 -34.56 6.68
C GLU A 492 8.23 -34.69 6.10
N VAL A 493 8.61 -33.79 5.18
CA VAL A 493 9.96 -33.78 4.60
C VAL A 493 11.02 -33.51 5.67
N ALA A 494 10.80 -32.54 6.55
CA ALA A 494 11.72 -32.20 7.62
C ALA A 494 11.92 -33.39 8.58
N ASN A 495 10.82 -34.04 8.99
CA ASN A 495 10.87 -35.22 9.85
C ASN A 495 11.65 -36.37 9.20
N ARG A 496 11.42 -36.66 7.90
CA ARG A 496 12.18 -37.71 7.21
C ARG A 496 13.66 -37.38 7.05
N ALA A 497 14.00 -36.10 6.84
CA ALA A 497 15.40 -35.68 6.76
C ALA A 497 16.13 -35.84 8.10
N VAL A 498 15.49 -35.45 9.21
CA VAL A 498 16.03 -35.65 10.57
C VAL A 498 16.13 -37.13 10.91
N LYS A 499 15.10 -37.93 10.57
CA LYS A 499 15.11 -39.37 10.80
C LYS A 499 16.25 -40.07 10.05
N ALA A 500 16.47 -39.75 8.78
CA ALA A 500 17.57 -40.32 8.00
C ALA A 500 18.93 -39.97 8.63
N ALA A 501 19.12 -38.71 9.03
CA ALA A 501 20.33 -38.30 9.74
C ALA A 501 20.50 -39.00 11.10
N ALA A 502 19.40 -39.27 11.81
CA ALA A 502 19.42 -39.94 13.10
C ALA A 502 19.76 -41.43 12.97
N GLU A 503 19.20 -42.12 11.96
CA GLU A 503 19.50 -43.53 11.66
C GLU A 503 20.98 -43.73 11.32
N ASP A 504 21.54 -42.87 10.45
CA ASP A 504 22.98 -42.87 10.16
C ASP A 504 23.81 -42.59 11.41
N ASN A 505 23.37 -41.66 12.26
CA ASN A 505 24.07 -41.35 13.52
C ASN A 505 24.02 -42.50 14.53
N LEU A 506 22.91 -43.23 14.59
CA LEU A 506 22.75 -44.42 15.43
C LEU A 506 23.60 -45.58 14.94
N GLU A 507 23.66 -45.82 13.62
CA GLU A 507 24.58 -46.81 13.04
C GLU A 507 26.05 -46.49 13.35
N ARG A 508 26.42 -45.19 13.40
CA ARG A 508 27.76 -44.76 13.82
C ARG A 508 28.05 -45.16 15.27
N VAL A 509 27.17 -44.82 16.21
CA VAL A 509 27.35 -45.15 17.64
C VAL A 509 27.47 -46.67 17.84
N ARG A 510 26.67 -47.45 17.11
CA ARG A 510 26.73 -48.92 17.16
C ARG A 510 28.03 -49.51 16.60
N ARG A 511 28.62 -48.91 15.55
CA ARG A 511 29.91 -49.37 14.98
C ARG A 511 31.13 -48.89 15.77
N ALA A 512 31.00 -47.80 16.54
CA ALA A 512 32.10 -47.21 17.31
C ALA A 512 32.33 -47.88 18.69
N ALA A 513 31.33 -48.53 19.26
CA ALA A 513 31.49 -49.34 20.47
C ALA A 513 31.89 -50.77 20.05
N PRO A 514 33.18 -51.18 20.06
CA PRO A 514 34.07 -51.08 21.23
C PRO A 514 35.60 -50.89 20.97
N THR A 515 36.09 -50.34 19.84
CA THR A 515 37.51 -50.60 19.47
C THR A 515 38.53 -49.45 19.53
N HIS A 516 38.21 -48.15 19.51
CA HIS A 516 39.26 -47.13 19.21
C HIS A 516 39.35 -45.96 20.21
N GLY A 517 40.59 -45.61 20.58
CA GLY A 517 40.96 -44.62 21.61
C GLY A 517 40.70 -43.16 21.23
N GLU A 518 40.86 -42.28 22.22
CA GLU A 518 40.39 -40.88 22.26
C GLU A 518 40.80 -39.97 21.09
N ARG A 519 41.86 -40.28 20.33
CA ARG A 519 42.32 -39.47 19.18
C ARG A 519 41.64 -39.79 17.84
N GLU A 520 41.14 -41.01 17.64
CA GLU A 520 40.35 -41.35 16.43
C GLU A 520 38.88 -40.95 16.56
N HIS A 521 38.43 -40.66 17.79
CA HIS A 521 37.13 -40.04 18.02
C HIS A 521 36.99 -38.70 17.27
N GLU A 522 38.03 -37.85 17.18
CA GLU A 522 37.95 -36.55 16.49
C GLU A 522 37.75 -36.64 14.97
N LEU A 523 38.36 -37.61 14.28
CA LEU A 523 38.16 -37.82 12.83
C LEU A 523 36.84 -38.54 12.52
N LEU A 524 36.29 -39.30 13.47
CA LEU A 524 34.99 -39.97 13.37
C LEU A 524 33.79 -39.06 13.70
N ILE A 525 34.03 -37.91 14.37
CA ILE A 525 32.99 -36.95 14.79
C ILE A 525 32.35 -36.19 13.62
N TYR A 526 33.04 -36.04 12.48
CA TYR A 526 32.62 -35.16 11.37
C TYR A 526 32.29 -35.89 10.05
N ARG A 527 31.58 -37.03 10.07
CA ARG A 527 30.97 -37.52 8.81
C ARG A 527 29.75 -36.66 8.44
N PRO A 528 29.69 -36.13 7.20
CA PRO A 528 28.57 -35.31 6.76
C PRO A 528 27.20 -35.96 6.90
N SER A 529 27.12 -37.30 6.85
CA SER A 529 25.85 -38.03 6.86
C SER A 529 25.10 -38.02 8.19
N GLY A 530 25.74 -37.67 9.31
CA GLY A 530 25.04 -37.48 10.59
C GLY A 530 24.28 -36.15 10.70
N HIS A 531 24.38 -35.28 9.69
CA HIS A 531 23.79 -33.93 9.70
C HIS A 531 22.65 -33.79 8.69
N VAL A 532 21.56 -33.11 9.07
CA VAL A 532 20.38 -32.93 8.20
C VAL A 532 20.70 -32.28 6.85
N GLY A 533 21.68 -31.37 6.80
CA GLY A 533 22.10 -30.67 5.58
C GLY A 533 22.59 -31.59 4.47
N TYR A 534 23.15 -32.76 4.82
CA TYR A 534 23.60 -33.77 3.86
C TYR A 534 22.43 -34.34 3.04
N TYR A 535 21.32 -34.67 3.69
CA TYR A 535 20.11 -35.16 3.03
C TYR A 535 19.31 -34.06 2.31
N LEU A 536 19.42 -32.80 2.74
CA LEU A 536 18.69 -31.71 2.09
C LEU A 536 19.42 -31.15 0.86
N THR A 537 20.74 -30.98 0.95
CA THR A 537 21.52 -30.24 -0.04
C THR A 537 22.57 -31.04 -0.79
N ASP A 538 23.09 -32.12 -0.20
CA ASP A 538 24.27 -32.81 -0.69
C ASP A 538 23.97 -34.22 -1.22
N ASP A 539 24.90 -35.17 -1.06
CA ASP A 539 24.82 -36.48 -1.69
C ASP A 539 23.67 -37.36 -1.14
N GLY A 540 23.37 -37.27 0.16
CA GLY A 540 22.24 -37.94 0.81
C GLY A 540 20.86 -37.51 0.29
N ARG A 541 20.79 -36.39 -0.44
CA ARG A 541 19.55 -35.93 -1.09
C ARG A 541 18.97 -36.96 -2.04
N ALA A 542 19.81 -37.81 -2.63
CA ALA A 542 19.36 -38.88 -3.48
C ALA A 542 18.37 -39.80 -2.71
N GLU A 543 18.87 -40.40 -1.66
CA GLU A 543 18.18 -41.33 -0.80
C GLU A 543 16.90 -40.72 -0.24
N LEU A 544 16.99 -39.50 0.32
CA LEU A 544 15.82 -38.78 0.81
C LEU A 544 14.76 -38.58 -0.28
N SER A 545 15.17 -38.19 -1.50
CA SER A 545 14.21 -37.99 -2.60
C SER A 545 13.48 -39.28 -2.99
N GLU A 546 14.17 -40.41 -2.92
CA GLU A 546 13.61 -41.73 -3.23
C GLU A 546 12.63 -42.18 -2.14
N ALA A 547 13.03 -42.02 -0.87
CA ALA A 547 12.15 -42.25 0.29
C ALA A 547 10.89 -41.38 0.26
N LEU A 548 10.96 -40.18 -0.31
CA LEU A 548 9.81 -39.26 -0.47
C LEU A 548 8.97 -39.52 -1.74
N GLY A 549 9.35 -40.48 -2.59
CA GLY A 549 8.64 -40.74 -3.86
C GLY A 549 8.82 -39.65 -4.93
N TYR A 550 9.84 -38.80 -4.80
CA TYR A 550 10.10 -37.70 -5.73
C TYR A 550 10.79 -38.20 -7.01
N ARG A 551 10.07 -38.20 -8.14
CA ARG A 551 10.63 -38.56 -9.44
C ARG A 551 11.62 -37.50 -9.93
N ARG A 552 12.91 -37.82 -9.89
CA ARG A 552 13.99 -36.93 -10.33
C ARG A 552 13.93 -36.66 -11.84
N SER A 553 14.11 -35.41 -12.24
CA SER A 553 14.31 -35.03 -13.65
C SER A 553 15.64 -35.57 -14.18
N ILE A 554 15.69 -36.02 -15.44
CA ILE A 554 16.90 -36.52 -16.13
C ILE A 554 18.06 -35.50 -16.04
N TYR A 555 17.74 -34.21 -16.11
CA TYR A 555 18.70 -33.12 -15.96
C TYR A 555 19.42 -33.14 -14.60
N SER A 556 18.73 -33.52 -13.53
CA SER A 556 19.34 -33.63 -12.19
C SER A 556 20.31 -34.80 -12.06
N LYS A 557 20.09 -35.89 -12.82
CA LYS A 557 21.00 -37.04 -12.88
C LYS A 557 22.29 -36.68 -13.64
N PHE A 558 22.15 -36.06 -14.81
CA PHE A 558 23.29 -35.60 -15.61
C PHE A 558 24.16 -34.58 -14.86
N ARG A 559 23.51 -33.60 -14.20
CA ARG A 559 24.22 -32.61 -13.38
C ARG A 559 24.95 -33.22 -12.18
N ARG A 560 24.45 -34.32 -11.61
CA ARG A 560 25.17 -35.08 -10.57
C ARG A 560 26.38 -35.79 -11.14
N TRP A 561 26.24 -36.44 -12.29
CA TRP A 561 27.36 -37.14 -12.94
C TRP A 561 28.54 -36.20 -13.24
N ILE A 562 28.25 -34.99 -13.76
CA ILE A 562 29.26 -33.93 -13.96
C ILE A 562 29.96 -33.58 -12.65
N ARG A 563 29.22 -33.50 -11.53
CA ARG A 563 29.80 -33.15 -10.22
C ARG A 563 30.65 -34.25 -9.60
N GLN A 564 30.27 -35.51 -9.81
CA GLN A 564 31.00 -36.65 -9.26
C GLN A 564 32.31 -36.92 -10.02
N ASN A 565 32.45 -36.39 -11.25
CA ASN A 565 33.63 -36.56 -12.09
C ASN A 565 34.01 -35.22 -12.78
N PRO A 566 34.38 -34.18 -12.01
CA PRO A 566 34.59 -32.83 -12.55
C PRO A 566 35.79 -32.76 -13.48
N ASP A 567 36.86 -33.47 -13.13
CA ASP A 567 38.08 -33.67 -13.92
C ASP A 567 37.77 -34.31 -15.27
N LYS A 568 37.08 -35.46 -15.27
CA LYS A 568 36.78 -36.20 -16.51
C LYS A 568 35.90 -35.39 -17.43
N TRP A 569 34.88 -34.71 -16.89
CA TRP A 569 34.01 -33.89 -17.72
C TRP A 569 34.73 -32.66 -18.27
N TYR A 570 35.53 -31.95 -17.46
CA TYR A 570 36.29 -30.79 -17.91
C TYR A 570 37.25 -31.18 -19.05
N PHE A 571 38.10 -32.18 -18.84
CA PHE A 571 39.04 -32.64 -19.86
C PHE A 571 38.34 -33.24 -21.09
N ALA A 572 37.29 -34.04 -20.92
CA ALA A 572 36.56 -34.61 -22.06
C ALA A 572 35.87 -33.52 -22.89
N SER A 573 35.30 -32.49 -22.25
CA SER A 573 34.66 -31.37 -22.95
C SER A 573 35.67 -30.49 -23.67
N THR A 574 36.84 -30.24 -23.08
CA THR A 574 37.94 -29.49 -23.71
C THR A 574 38.54 -30.25 -24.88
N VAL A 575 38.83 -31.54 -24.72
CA VAL A 575 39.34 -32.41 -25.81
C VAL A 575 38.30 -32.51 -26.92
N GLY A 576 37.04 -32.78 -26.58
CA GLY A 576 35.95 -32.85 -27.54
C GLY A 576 35.72 -31.53 -28.28
N GLY A 577 35.79 -30.40 -27.58
CA GLY A 577 35.72 -29.06 -28.15
C GLY A 577 36.89 -28.76 -29.08
N THR A 578 38.09 -29.19 -28.72
CA THR A 578 39.30 -29.03 -29.55
C THR A 578 39.19 -29.84 -30.84
N VAL A 579 38.75 -31.11 -30.74
CA VAL A 579 38.50 -31.97 -31.91
C VAL A 579 37.39 -31.38 -32.79
N PHE A 580 36.34 -30.83 -32.19
CA PHE A 580 35.26 -30.18 -32.92
C PHE A 580 35.75 -28.93 -33.66
N ALA A 581 36.53 -28.07 -33.01
CA ALA A 581 37.13 -26.90 -33.64
C ALA A 581 38.05 -27.30 -34.81
N GLN A 582 38.87 -28.34 -34.64
CA GLN A 582 39.70 -28.91 -35.71
C GLN A 582 38.85 -29.44 -36.88
N TRP A 583 37.73 -30.10 -36.58
CA TRP A 583 36.79 -30.57 -37.60
C TRP A 583 36.15 -29.41 -38.37
N VAL A 584 35.75 -28.32 -37.69
CA VAL A 584 35.21 -27.11 -38.32
C VAL A 584 36.26 -26.46 -39.24
N ILE A 585 37.49 -26.28 -38.77
CA ILE A 585 38.60 -25.73 -39.56
C ILE A 585 38.86 -26.60 -40.80
N ALA A 586 38.92 -27.92 -40.63
CA ALA A 586 39.13 -28.85 -41.74
C ALA A 586 37.98 -28.84 -42.75
N ARG A 587 36.73 -28.71 -42.29
CA ARG A 587 35.54 -28.65 -43.15
C ARG A 587 35.47 -27.32 -43.92
N PHE A 588 35.82 -26.21 -43.29
CA PHE A 588 35.91 -24.90 -43.92
C PHE A 588 37.01 -24.87 -45.01
N ALA A 589 38.19 -25.41 -44.70
CA ALA A 589 39.28 -25.53 -45.68
C ALA A 589 38.86 -26.32 -46.93
N ARG A 590 38.12 -27.43 -46.75
CA ARG A 590 37.58 -28.23 -47.87
C ARG A 590 36.54 -27.49 -48.71
N GLN A 591 35.70 -26.63 -48.10
CA GLN A 591 34.71 -25.84 -48.83
C GLN A 591 35.35 -24.79 -49.75
N ILE A 592 36.54 -24.29 -49.40
CA ILE A 592 37.29 -23.32 -50.21
C ILE A 592 38.16 -24.03 -51.28
N GLY A 593 38.01 -25.36 -51.43
CA GLY A 593 38.78 -26.16 -52.39
C GLY A 593 40.21 -26.49 -51.92
N GLY A 594 40.55 -26.18 -50.67
CA GLY A 594 41.84 -26.50 -50.07
C GLY A 594 41.82 -27.76 -49.21
N SER A 595 43.00 -28.32 -48.93
CA SER A 595 43.19 -29.26 -47.83
C SER A 595 44.23 -28.70 -46.88
N LEU A 596 43.93 -28.64 -45.58
CA LEU A 596 44.90 -28.14 -44.60
C LEU A 596 46.00 -29.21 -44.46
N PRO A 597 47.27 -28.93 -44.80
CA PRO A 597 48.35 -29.90 -44.65
C PRO A 597 48.59 -30.20 -43.16
N PHE A 598 49.11 -31.39 -42.87
CA PHE A 598 49.31 -31.89 -41.50
C PHE A 598 50.03 -30.91 -40.55
N PRO A 599 51.16 -30.26 -40.91
CA PRO A 599 51.85 -29.34 -40.02
C PRO A 599 51.00 -28.11 -39.63
N LEU A 600 50.16 -27.60 -40.55
CA LEU A 600 49.25 -26.49 -40.25
C LEU A 600 48.09 -26.92 -39.34
N ARG A 601 47.61 -28.16 -39.42
CA ARG A 601 46.63 -28.69 -38.45
C ARG A 601 47.23 -28.81 -37.06
N LEU A 602 48.48 -29.26 -36.97
CA LEU A 602 49.21 -29.36 -35.71
C LEU A 602 49.42 -27.99 -35.08
N LEU A 603 49.80 -26.97 -35.88
CA LEU A 603 49.93 -25.60 -35.40
C LEU A 603 48.58 -25.01 -34.96
N ALA A 604 47.50 -25.29 -35.72
CA ALA A 604 46.14 -24.87 -35.39
C ALA A 604 45.56 -25.55 -34.14
N LEU A 605 46.21 -26.59 -33.60
CA LEU A 605 45.79 -27.26 -32.36
C LEU A 605 45.83 -26.30 -31.18
N LEU A 606 46.85 -25.43 -31.12
CA LEU A 606 47.02 -24.45 -30.05
C LEU A 606 45.83 -23.47 -29.96
N PRO A 607 45.51 -22.67 -31.02
CA PRO A 607 44.35 -21.78 -30.96
C PRO A 607 43.02 -22.53 -30.85
N ALA A 608 42.90 -23.74 -31.42
CA ALA A 608 41.69 -24.56 -31.27
C ALA A 608 41.46 -24.99 -29.81
N SER A 609 42.53 -25.36 -29.09
CA SER A 609 42.45 -25.72 -27.68
C SER A 609 42.11 -24.52 -26.80
N GLU A 610 42.65 -23.34 -27.09
CA GLU A 610 42.35 -22.11 -26.35
C GLU A 610 40.87 -21.73 -26.50
N VAL A 611 40.32 -21.77 -27.72
CA VAL A 611 38.89 -21.54 -27.96
C VAL A 611 38.03 -22.58 -27.21
N ALA A 612 38.42 -23.86 -27.23
CA ALA A 612 37.70 -24.90 -26.51
C ALA A 612 37.69 -24.64 -24.99
N VAL A 613 38.85 -24.29 -24.41
CA VAL A 613 38.97 -23.92 -22.99
C VAL A 613 38.08 -22.73 -22.65
N GLN A 614 38.09 -21.66 -23.45
CA GLN A 614 37.27 -20.48 -23.20
C GLN A 614 35.77 -20.79 -23.27
N VAL A 615 35.34 -21.56 -24.29
CA VAL A 615 33.94 -21.98 -24.43
C VAL A 615 33.50 -22.87 -23.27
N VAL A 616 34.36 -23.79 -22.84
CA VAL A 616 34.09 -24.65 -21.67
C VAL A 616 34.01 -23.81 -20.40
N ASN A 617 34.98 -22.92 -20.13
CA ASN A 617 34.98 -22.05 -18.96
C ASN A 617 33.74 -21.14 -18.91
N TYR A 618 33.35 -20.55 -20.05
CA TYR A 618 32.13 -19.75 -20.17
C TYR A 618 30.86 -20.59 -19.93
N SER A 619 30.82 -21.80 -20.48
CA SER A 619 29.69 -22.72 -20.29
C SER A 619 29.57 -23.17 -18.83
N VAL A 620 30.70 -23.48 -18.17
CA VAL A 620 30.76 -23.86 -16.75
C VAL A 620 30.20 -22.76 -15.87
N THR A 621 30.68 -21.53 -16.04
CA THR A 621 30.27 -20.38 -15.21
C THR A 621 28.79 -20.04 -15.39
N ARG A 622 28.19 -20.35 -16.55
CA ARG A 622 26.76 -20.07 -16.82
C ARG A 622 25.81 -21.23 -16.48
N LEU A 623 26.25 -22.48 -16.66
CA LEU A 623 25.41 -23.69 -16.47
C LEU A 623 25.51 -24.27 -15.06
N ILE A 624 26.63 -24.06 -14.37
CA ILE A 624 26.88 -24.58 -13.03
C ILE A 624 26.78 -23.42 -12.04
N PRO A 625 25.61 -23.21 -11.39
CA PRO A 625 25.48 -22.14 -10.42
C PRO A 625 26.39 -22.43 -9.20
N PRO A 626 26.95 -21.37 -8.60
CA PRO A 626 27.84 -21.49 -7.44
C PRO A 626 27.12 -22.17 -6.28
N ARG A 627 27.85 -23.02 -5.55
CA ARG A 627 27.39 -23.61 -4.29
C ARG A 627 27.94 -22.75 -3.14
N PRO A 628 27.14 -21.86 -2.54
CA PRO A 628 27.58 -21.20 -1.33
C PRO A 628 27.80 -22.25 -0.24
N LEU A 629 28.98 -22.22 0.37
CA LEU A 629 29.28 -23.10 1.50
C LEU A 629 28.32 -22.80 2.67
N ALA A 630 28.03 -23.81 3.47
CA ALA A 630 27.33 -23.64 4.73
C ALA A 630 28.18 -22.78 5.67
N LYS A 631 27.57 -21.76 6.25
CA LYS A 631 28.23 -20.83 7.18
C LYS A 631 27.73 -21.06 8.59
N MET A 632 28.63 -20.91 9.54
CA MET A 632 28.34 -20.97 10.97
C MET A 632 28.13 -19.54 11.50
N GLU A 633 27.28 -19.40 12.51
CA GLU A 633 27.01 -18.13 13.18
C GLU A 633 27.95 -17.94 14.38
N PHE A 634 28.84 -16.95 14.28
CA PHE A 634 29.83 -16.61 15.32
C PHE A 634 29.63 -15.19 15.84
N LYS A 635 28.40 -14.83 16.24
CA LYS A 635 28.08 -13.50 16.78
C LYS A 635 28.92 -13.13 18.01
N ASP A 636 29.19 -14.11 18.87
CA ASP A 636 29.95 -13.93 20.13
C ASP A 636 31.45 -14.24 19.98
N GLY A 637 31.94 -14.40 18.75
CA GLY A 637 33.34 -14.73 18.44
C GLY A 637 33.57 -16.22 18.17
N VAL A 638 34.80 -16.55 17.73
CA VAL A 638 35.21 -17.93 17.41
C VAL A 638 35.60 -18.69 18.68
N PRO A 639 34.96 -19.83 19.01
CA PRO A 639 35.31 -20.64 20.17
C PRO A 639 36.78 -21.09 20.15
N GLN A 640 37.39 -21.26 21.33
CA GLN A 640 38.79 -21.69 21.47
C GLN A 640 39.10 -22.98 20.67
N ARG A 641 38.17 -23.94 20.67
CA ARG A 641 38.27 -25.20 19.93
C ARG A 641 38.36 -25.04 18.40
N TRP A 642 37.99 -23.88 17.85
CA TRP A 642 37.94 -23.60 16.42
C TRP A 642 38.82 -22.41 16.01
N LYS A 643 39.74 -21.98 16.89
CA LYS A 643 40.75 -20.99 16.51
C LYS A 643 41.69 -21.59 15.48
N THR A 644 41.67 -21.01 14.29
CA THR A 644 42.49 -21.45 13.16
C THR A 644 43.34 -20.29 12.67
N VAL A 645 44.64 -20.51 12.49
CA VAL A 645 45.51 -19.56 11.80
C VAL A 645 45.30 -19.76 10.30
N VAL A 646 44.87 -18.71 9.61
CA VAL A 646 44.73 -18.72 8.15
C VAL A 646 45.98 -18.09 7.55
N ALA A 647 46.87 -18.91 6.96
CA ALA A 647 47.98 -18.42 6.17
C ALA A 647 47.49 -18.14 4.74
N ILE A 648 47.48 -16.87 4.33
CA ILE A 648 47.15 -16.48 2.96
C ILE A 648 48.48 -16.27 2.21
N PRO A 649 48.88 -17.18 1.30
CA PRO A 649 50.08 -16.98 0.51
C PRO A 649 49.85 -15.81 -0.46
N MET A 650 50.66 -14.77 -0.32
CA MET A 650 50.71 -13.64 -1.26
C MET A 650 52.06 -13.58 -1.96
N LEU A 651 52.02 -13.29 -3.26
CA LEU A 651 53.20 -13.06 -4.07
C LEU A 651 53.46 -11.55 -4.06
N LEU A 652 54.48 -11.12 -3.31
CA LEU A 652 54.82 -9.71 -3.13
C LEU A 652 55.92 -9.35 -4.13
N GLY A 653 55.69 -8.31 -4.94
CA GLY A 653 56.61 -7.88 -5.99
C GLY A 653 57.79 -7.06 -5.47
N SER A 654 57.62 -6.43 -4.31
CA SER A 654 58.66 -5.67 -3.62
C SER A 654 58.55 -5.77 -2.09
N VAL A 655 59.63 -5.41 -1.39
CA VAL A 655 59.62 -5.31 0.08
C VAL A 655 58.70 -4.17 0.56
N ALA A 656 58.50 -3.12 -0.25
CA ALA A 656 57.58 -2.03 0.08
C ALA A 656 56.12 -2.49 0.09
N ASP A 657 55.73 -3.38 -0.84
CA ASP A 657 54.38 -3.97 -0.91
C ASP A 657 54.05 -4.78 0.36
N ALA A 658 55.07 -5.37 1.00
CA ALA A 658 54.91 -6.14 2.24
C ALA A 658 54.56 -5.23 3.42
N THR A 659 55.18 -4.04 3.51
CA THR A 659 54.88 -3.07 4.56
C THR A 659 53.53 -2.38 4.37
N GLU A 660 53.09 -2.19 3.13
CA GLU A 660 51.81 -1.54 2.82
C GLU A 660 50.60 -2.48 3.01
N SER A 661 50.79 -3.80 2.92
CA SER A 661 49.72 -4.81 3.07
C SER A 661 49.43 -5.26 4.50
N VAL A 662 50.21 -4.79 5.49
CA VAL A 662 50.06 -5.10 6.92
C VAL A 662 49.30 -3.99 7.69
N HIS A 663 49.04 -2.85 7.04
CA HIS A 663 48.16 -1.78 7.53
C HIS A 663 46.77 -1.87 6.88
#